data_AF-A0A0N0TTJ6-F1
#
_entry.id   AF-A0A0N0TTJ6-F1
#
_cell.length_a   1.000
_cell.length_b   1.000
_cell.length_c   1.000
_cell.angle_alpha   90.00
_cell.angle_beta   90.00
_cell.angle_gamma   90.00
#
_symmetry.space_group_name_H-M   'P 1'
#
loop_
_entity.id
_entity.type
_entity.pdbx_description
1 polymer ?
#
loop_
_entity_poly.entity_id
_entity_poly.type
_entity_poly.pdbx_seq_one_letter_code
_entity_poly.pdbx_strand_id
1 'polypeptide(L)'
;MINDVDSVDWASLGHAYGAADDVPGWLRGMVSPDPDVRKEAFGSFYDKALHQGSVYSSTVASVPFLFAMADDPATPDRAEVVALLLGIGREAVDAEEICAVVRGDDGEDSTVCPDTANLMREHADAFIAYGADPDPRVRRAAIEGLGLFLDDAEQAIALLRERLTEESGATERLLVVRTMADLALRLPAAAAPARAWFDALADSGGTDPDTRLAALVHRARCAPDSIDDQTVPAVIGLLRQVTPAPLPESDRAREGRDSSHPCTCETGPEPDPGVPGHISAAFDDLERHGRVHASTTPLLTALHEALGARFDDRKALLTEQLRSPDRATRYDAIDMARRLVTSWRGDHVSLVRLIGDCLLPGDSSTAAAAAEALGSLASLAEPAREALATYVTTQLNEHRPDAWASPHRALRRAHQQAVGALAGLGDKRALPSLLIALDTGVDAWRAVDAARHLPQAAPELTPPIIRRLTGIDPARERPGFGFTSLTLSLSGLGDPAAVPALTDVLRAAVRHETWHIAVPVLKALASFGPRAASALDVIRPLTAVDDVSLRTTATVAVWEVERRPENVMPLLHGLLEHPRNTDAIDLAGRIGPDAVPVLPRLRQILDEQLDRNALNERNDAAVLNDWWTLIHTASALWNIDGTGRIGIVLPVLLDAWKNDDASASFVVACLDRMGQAARPALPQIRAALAQPHRYDQGWIGAVALDLEIEHTCRTIQARLQDPPEPTPAKT
;
A
#
# COMPACT_ATOMS: atom_id res chain seq x y z
N MET A 1 -0.50 45.19 -3.75
CA MET A 1 -0.49 43.75 -4.10
C MET A 1 -1.54 42.95 -3.35
N ILE A 2 -1.49 42.71 -2.02
CA ILE A 2 -2.60 41.96 -1.36
C ILE A 2 -3.96 42.66 -1.51
N ASN A 3 -3.95 44.00 -1.58
CA ASN A 3 -5.15 44.82 -1.81
C ASN A 3 -5.67 44.76 -3.25
N ASP A 4 -4.91 44.17 -4.17
CA ASP A 4 -5.30 44.00 -5.58
C ASP A 4 -5.87 42.60 -5.84
N VAL A 5 -6.05 41.77 -4.80
CA VAL A 5 -6.56 40.40 -4.95
C VAL A 5 -7.94 40.36 -5.61
N ASP A 6 -8.75 41.40 -5.45
CA ASP A 6 -10.09 41.51 -6.05
C ASP A 6 -10.05 41.82 -7.56
N SER A 7 -8.88 42.04 -8.17
CA SER A 7 -8.77 42.27 -9.61
C SER A 7 -8.80 40.99 -10.44
N VAL A 8 -8.70 39.82 -9.79
CA VAL A 8 -8.78 38.50 -10.43
C VAL A 8 -10.23 38.00 -10.34
N ASP A 9 -10.74 37.44 -11.43
CA ASP A 9 -12.09 36.84 -11.47
C ASP A 9 -12.07 35.43 -10.86
N TRP A 10 -11.98 35.34 -9.54
CA TRP A 10 -11.87 34.07 -8.79
C TRP A 10 -13.05 33.12 -9.00
N ALA A 11 -14.24 33.66 -9.26
CA ALA A 11 -15.45 32.87 -9.54
C ALA A 11 -15.31 32.03 -10.82
N SER A 12 -14.48 32.51 -11.77
CA SER A 12 -14.17 31.80 -13.02
C SER A 12 -13.10 30.72 -12.86
N LEU A 13 -12.37 30.73 -11.74
CA LEU A 13 -11.30 29.78 -11.44
C LEU A 13 -11.83 28.62 -10.58
N GLY A 14 -11.15 27.47 -10.64
CA GLY A 14 -11.55 26.27 -9.91
C GLY A 14 -10.50 25.80 -8.92
N HIS A 15 -10.95 25.10 -7.87
CA HIS A 15 -10.14 24.29 -6.96
C HIS A 15 -10.83 22.93 -6.76
N ALA A 16 -10.34 22.06 -5.85
CA ALA A 16 -10.78 20.67 -5.69
C ALA A 16 -12.29 20.40 -5.48
N TYR A 17 -13.06 21.44 -5.11
CA TYR A 17 -14.47 21.32 -4.73
C TYR A 17 -15.37 22.31 -5.48
N GLY A 18 -14.89 22.94 -6.54
CA GLY A 18 -15.67 23.88 -7.36
C GLY A 18 -15.00 25.24 -7.54
N ALA A 19 -15.81 26.29 -7.66
CA ALA A 19 -15.37 27.66 -7.90
C ALA A 19 -14.52 28.22 -6.74
N ALA A 20 -13.56 29.10 -7.06
CA ALA A 20 -12.54 29.56 -6.13
C ALA A 20 -12.85 30.89 -5.42
N ASP A 21 -14.14 31.22 -5.23
CA ASP A 21 -14.60 32.46 -4.56
C ASP A 21 -14.02 32.65 -3.14
N ASP A 22 -13.63 31.56 -2.48
CA ASP A 22 -13.08 31.55 -1.13
C ASP A 22 -11.59 31.94 -1.06
N VAL A 23 -10.83 31.76 -2.14
CA VAL A 23 -9.35 31.92 -2.18
C VAL A 23 -8.89 33.32 -1.75
N PRO A 24 -9.54 34.42 -2.17
CA PRO A 24 -9.20 35.76 -1.69
C PRO A 24 -9.31 35.92 -0.18
N GLY A 25 -10.23 35.18 0.46
CA GLY A 25 -10.37 35.15 1.91
C GLY A 25 -9.15 34.51 2.57
N TRP A 26 -8.67 33.39 2.03
CA TRP A 26 -7.48 32.70 2.53
C TRP A 26 -6.20 33.53 2.34
N LEU A 27 -5.99 34.15 1.17
CA LEU A 27 -4.82 34.99 0.92
C LEU A 27 -4.74 36.19 1.89
N ARG A 28 -5.87 36.84 2.18
CA ARG A 28 -5.92 37.89 3.21
C ARG A 28 -5.75 37.33 4.62
N GLY A 29 -6.28 36.14 4.89
CA GLY A 29 -6.14 35.43 6.15
C GLY A 29 -4.68 35.13 6.49
N MET A 30 -3.85 34.79 5.50
CA MET A 30 -2.41 34.50 5.67
C MET A 30 -1.60 35.71 6.20
N VAL A 31 -2.05 36.95 5.96
CA VAL A 31 -1.40 38.17 6.48
C VAL A 31 -2.09 38.73 7.73
N SER A 32 -3.04 38.00 8.31
CA SER A 32 -3.76 38.42 9.51
C SER A 32 -2.81 38.58 10.71
N PRO A 33 -3.01 39.59 11.58
CA PRO A 33 -2.30 39.66 12.84
C PRO A 33 -2.63 38.49 13.79
N ASP A 34 -3.78 37.83 13.59
CA ASP A 34 -4.23 36.70 14.39
C ASP A 34 -3.61 35.37 13.90
N PRO A 35 -2.80 34.67 14.72
CA PRO A 35 -2.16 33.41 14.35
C PRO A 35 -3.14 32.26 14.05
N ASP A 36 -4.31 32.22 14.70
CA ASP A 36 -5.28 31.15 14.47
C ASP A 36 -5.95 31.32 13.09
N VAL A 37 -6.23 32.56 12.70
CA VAL A 37 -6.73 32.90 11.35
C VAL A 37 -5.69 32.55 10.29
N ARG A 38 -4.40 32.81 10.53
CA ARG A 38 -3.34 32.41 9.58
C ARG A 38 -3.27 30.90 9.42
N LYS A 39 -3.30 30.16 10.53
CA LYS A 39 -3.27 28.69 10.52
C LYS A 39 -4.46 28.11 9.74
N GLU A 40 -5.66 28.62 9.98
CA GLU A 40 -6.86 28.19 9.25
C GLU A 40 -6.78 28.53 7.75
N ALA A 41 -6.23 29.70 7.40
CA ALA A 41 -6.04 30.12 6.01
C ALA A 41 -5.05 29.21 5.26
N PHE A 42 -3.89 28.90 5.85
CA PHE A 42 -2.95 27.94 5.27
C PHE A 42 -3.58 26.55 5.13
N GLY A 43 -4.22 26.04 6.19
CA GLY A 43 -4.90 24.74 6.16
C GLY A 43 -5.96 24.66 5.05
N SER A 44 -6.83 25.67 4.96
CA SER A 44 -7.87 25.74 3.93
C SER A 44 -7.30 25.80 2.51
N PHE A 45 -6.19 26.52 2.32
CA PHE A 45 -5.52 26.58 1.02
C PHE A 45 -4.94 25.21 0.64
N TYR A 46 -4.22 24.53 1.53
CA TYR A 46 -3.70 23.18 1.29
C TYR A 46 -4.84 22.17 1.02
N ASP A 47 -5.91 22.24 1.80
CA ASP A 47 -7.02 21.29 1.70
C ASP A 47 -7.83 21.44 0.41
N LYS A 48 -7.84 22.62 -0.22
CA LYS A 48 -8.74 22.91 -1.34
C LYS A 48 -8.02 23.38 -2.61
N ALA A 49 -7.11 24.35 -2.48
CA ALA A 49 -6.37 24.94 -3.60
C ALA A 49 -5.02 24.26 -3.86
N LEU A 50 -4.58 23.30 -3.04
CA LEU A 50 -3.46 22.39 -3.34
C LEU A 50 -3.82 20.96 -2.91
N HIS A 51 -5.08 20.57 -3.14
CA HIS A 51 -5.63 19.32 -2.62
C HIS A 51 -4.85 18.11 -3.14
N GLN A 52 -4.26 17.35 -2.21
CA GLN A 52 -3.44 16.18 -2.52
C GLN A 52 -2.32 16.48 -3.55
N GLY A 53 -1.75 17.69 -3.49
CA GLY A 53 -0.68 18.13 -4.41
C GLY A 53 -1.18 18.61 -5.78
N SER A 54 -2.48 18.55 -6.08
CA SER A 54 -3.00 19.01 -7.37
C SER A 54 -2.92 20.53 -7.52
N VAL A 55 -2.35 21.00 -8.64
CA VAL A 55 -2.27 22.42 -9.00
C VAL A 55 -3.48 22.81 -9.85
N TYR A 56 -4.26 23.79 -9.39
CA TYR A 56 -5.47 24.29 -10.05
C TYR A 56 -5.26 25.70 -10.61
N SER A 57 -6.18 26.17 -11.45
CA SER A 57 -6.14 27.54 -11.98
C SER A 57 -6.15 28.61 -10.88
N SER A 58 -6.84 28.36 -9.77
CA SER A 58 -6.80 29.24 -8.59
C SER A 58 -5.46 29.22 -7.86
N THR A 59 -4.75 28.09 -7.88
CA THR A 59 -3.40 27.94 -7.30
C THR A 59 -2.43 28.84 -8.05
N VAL A 60 -2.45 28.77 -9.38
CA VAL A 60 -1.57 29.57 -10.24
C VAL A 60 -1.86 31.06 -10.08
N ALA A 61 -3.14 31.45 -10.07
CA ALA A 61 -3.54 32.84 -9.85
C ALA A 61 -3.11 33.40 -8.48
N SER A 62 -2.85 32.52 -7.50
CA SER A 62 -2.38 32.91 -6.16
C SER A 62 -0.87 33.18 -6.10
N VAL A 63 -0.08 32.59 -7.00
CA VAL A 63 1.40 32.63 -6.97
C VAL A 63 1.98 34.06 -6.91
N PRO A 64 1.52 35.04 -7.73
CA PRO A 64 2.05 36.41 -7.65
C PRO A 64 1.82 37.08 -6.28
N PHE A 65 0.68 36.79 -5.64
CA PHE A 65 0.38 37.32 -4.31
C PHE A 65 1.24 36.66 -3.23
N LEU A 66 1.52 35.35 -3.38
CA LEU A 66 2.42 34.62 -2.48
C LEU A 66 3.86 35.14 -2.59
N PHE A 67 4.36 35.41 -3.80
CA PHE A 67 5.67 36.08 -3.97
C PHE A 67 5.69 37.46 -3.32
N ALA A 68 4.63 38.27 -3.52
CA ALA A 68 4.53 39.57 -2.88
C ALA A 68 4.57 39.49 -1.34
N MET A 69 3.94 38.47 -0.76
CA MET A 69 3.98 38.21 0.68
C MET A 69 5.36 37.72 1.13
N ALA A 70 6.02 36.86 0.35
CA ALA A 70 7.36 36.37 0.63
C ALA A 70 8.45 37.45 0.52
N ASP A 71 8.25 38.44 -0.36
CA ASP A 71 9.17 39.58 -0.55
C ASP A 71 9.06 40.64 0.55
N ASP A 72 7.92 40.73 1.24
CA ASP A 72 7.71 41.72 2.30
C ASP A 72 8.24 41.19 3.65
N PRO A 73 9.30 41.79 4.23
CA PRO A 73 9.83 41.35 5.51
C PRO A 73 8.85 41.50 6.68
N ALA A 74 7.81 42.32 6.54
CA ALA A 74 6.79 42.53 7.56
C ALA A 74 5.70 41.44 7.58
N THR A 75 5.66 40.56 6.58
CA THR A 75 4.68 39.47 6.50
C THR A 75 4.83 38.52 7.70
N PRO A 76 3.77 38.28 8.48
CA PRO A 76 3.80 37.27 9.54
C PRO A 76 3.92 35.86 8.93
N ASP A 77 4.66 34.97 9.60
CA ASP A 77 4.88 33.59 9.14
C ASP A 77 5.43 33.50 7.70
N ARG A 78 6.25 34.46 7.28
CA ARG A 78 6.88 34.54 5.93
C ARG A 78 7.54 33.23 5.48
N ALA A 79 8.10 32.45 6.41
CA ALA A 79 8.68 31.14 6.11
C ALA A 79 7.64 30.12 5.59
N GLU A 80 6.41 30.15 6.13
CA GLU A 80 5.31 29.28 5.66
C GLU A 80 4.84 29.67 4.26
N VAL A 81 4.86 30.98 3.92
CA VAL A 81 4.58 31.45 2.56
C VAL A 81 5.62 30.94 1.57
N VAL A 82 6.92 31.01 1.92
CA VAL A 82 8.01 30.47 1.09
C VAL A 82 7.90 28.95 0.95
N ALA A 83 7.55 28.24 2.03
CA ALA A 83 7.31 26.80 1.98
C ALA A 83 6.11 26.43 1.09
N LEU A 84 5.04 27.23 1.11
CA LEU A 84 3.88 27.06 0.21
C LEU A 84 4.26 27.29 -1.25
N LEU A 85 5.02 28.35 -1.56
CA LEU A 85 5.57 28.59 -2.91
C LEU A 85 6.42 27.41 -3.40
N LEU A 86 7.34 26.92 -2.55
CA LEU A 86 8.13 25.73 -2.85
C LEU A 86 7.24 24.51 -3.12
N GLY A 87 6.22 24.28 -2.30
CA GLY A 87 5.28 23.18 -2.46
C GLY A 87 4.52 23.24 -3.78
N ILE A 88 3.96 24.40 -4.14
CA ILE A 88 3.28 24.60 -5.44
C ILE A 88 4.24 24.32 -6.59
N GLY A 89 5.46 24.86 -6.54
CA GLY A 89 6.45 24.68 -7.60
C GLY A 89 6.96 23.24 -7.71
N ARG A 90 7.09 22.52 -6.59
CA ARG A 90 7.44 21.09 -6.57
C ARG A 90 6.40 20.28 -7.33
N GLU A 91 5.13 20.41 -6.95
CA GLU A 91 4.04 19.66 -7.58
C GLU A 91 3.90 19.98 -9.07
N ALA A 92 4.10 21.25 -9.45
CA ALA A 92 4.09 21.67 -10.84
C ALA A 92 5.23 21.03 -11.67
N VAL A 93 6.44 20.98 -11.11
CA VAL A 93 7.61 20.35 -11.75
C VAL A 93 7.45 18.84 -11.84
N ASP A 94 7.00 18.18 -10.77
CA ASP A 94 6.82 16.72 -10.74
C ASP A 94 5.70 16.29 -11.73
N ALA A 95 4.63 17.08 -11.85
CA ALA A 95 3.55 16.83 -12.80
C ALA A 95 3.99 17.03 -14.27
N GLU A 96 4.89 17.98 -14.57
CA GLU A 96 5.47 18.18 -15.91
C GLU A 96 6.21 16.92 -16.41
N GLU A 97 6.86 16.18 -15.51
CA GLU A 97 7.60 14.96 -15.83
C GLU A 97 6.69 13.76 -16.10
N ILE A 98 5.50 13.70 -15.48
CA ILE A 98 4.58 12.56 -15.52
C ILE A 98 3.46 12.75 -16.57
N CYS A 99 2.90 13.95 -16.68
CA CYS A 99 1.71 14.26 -17.48
C CYS A 99 1.91 15.55 -18.27
N ALA A 100 2.55 15.48 -19.44
CA ALA A 100 2.83 16.69 -20.24
C ALA A 100 1.56 17.45 -20.68
N VAL A 101 0.39 16.79 -20.75
CA VAL A 101 -0.92 17.41 -21.02
C VAL A 101 -2.03 16.54 -20.41
N VAL A 102 -2.84 17.11 -19.49
CA VAL A 102 -4.11 16.49 -19.07
C VAL A 102 -5.21 17.10 -19.93
N ARG A 103 -5.93 16.28 -20.71
CA ARG A 103 -7.12 16.71 -21.44
C ARG A 103 -8.30 16.81 -20.48
N GLY A 104 -8.93 17.98 -20.40
CA GLY A 104 -10.17 18.15 -19.65
C GLY A 104 -11.33 17.37 -20.28
N ASP A 105 -12.42 17.21 -19.52
CA ASP A 105 -13.69 16.64 -20.01
C ASP A 105 -14.30 17.44 -21.18
N ASP A 106 -13.83 18.67 -21.40
CA ASP A 106 -14.17 19.57 -22.51
C ASP A 106 -13.27 19.40 -23.75
N GLY A 107 -12.19 18.62 -23.66
CA GLY A 107 -11.26 18.35 -24.75
C GLY A 107 -10.14 19.39 -24.94
N GLU A 108 -10.00 20.38 -24.05
CA GLU A 108 -8.88 21.33 -24.08
C GLU A 108 -7.66 20.78 -23.30
N ASP A 109 -6.47 21.14 -23.79
CA ASP A 109 -5.17 20.75 -23.22
C ASP A 109 -4.86 21.67 -22.02
N SER A 110 -4.78 21.12 -20.80
CA SER A 110 -4.42 21.89 -19.60
C SER A 110 -2.90 22.09 -19.51
N THR A 111 -2.42 23.34 -19.60
CA THR A 111 -1.00 23.74 -19.45
C THR A 111 -0.67 24.26 -18.04
N VAL A 112 -1.59 24.11 -17.09
CA VAL A 112 -1.52 24.71 -15.75
C VAL A 112 -0.21 24.34 -15.02
N CYS A 113 0.20 23.07 -15.02
CA CYS A 113 1.45 22.64 -14.35
C CYS A 113 2.71 23.15 -15.07
N PRO A 114 2.90 22.95 -16.40
CA PRO A 114 4.03 23.52 -17.13
C PRO A 114 4.16 25.04 -17.00
N ASP A 115 3.05 25.78 -17.09
CA ASP A 115 3.05 27.25 -16.96
C ASP A 115 3.44 27.68 -15.54
N THR A 116 2.96 26.97 -14.52
CA THR A 116 3.35 27.22 -13.13
C THR A 116 4.83 26.90 -12.90
N ALA A 117 5.33 25.79 -13.43
CA ALA A 117 6.74 25.43 -13.30
C ALA A 117 7.65 26.50 -13.95
N ASN A 118 7.28 26.99 -15.14
CA ASN A 118 7.99 28.09 -15.81
C ASN A 118 7.92 29.39 -15.01
N LEU A 119 6.75 29.76 -14.49
CA LEU A 119 6.60 30.93 -13.62
C LEU A 119 7.52 30.82 -12.39
N MET A 120 7.60 29.66 -11.76
CA MET A 120 8.49 29.44 -10.62
C MET A 120 9.97 29.56 -10.99
N ARG A 121 10.37 29.08 -12.18
CA ARG A 121 11.73 29.24 -12.74
C ARG A 121 12.05 30.70 -13.08
N GLU A 122 11.10 31.45 -13.65
CA GLU A 122 11.25 32.89 -13.91
C GLU A 122 11.47 33.70 -12.62
N HIS A 123 10.93 33.22 -11.50
CA HIS A 123 11.12 33.80 -10.17
C HIS A 123 12.24 33.12 -9.35
N ALA A 124 13.15 32.38 -9.99
CA ALA A 124 14.31 31.74 -9.35
C ALA A 124 15.14 32.70 -8.49
N ASP A 125 15.32 33.96 -8.93
CA ASP A 125 16.07 34.99 -8.19
C ASP A 125 15.47 35.29 -6.81
N ALA A 126 14.14 35.14 -6.65
CA ALA A 126 13.49 35.30 -5.37
C ALA A 126 13.95 34.22 -4.38
N PHE A 127 14.08 32.96 -4.83
CA PHE A 127 14.62 31.87 -4.00
C PHE A 127 16.09 32.05 -3.65
N ILE A 128 16.89 32.72 -4.50
CA ILE A 128 18.26 33.14 -4.16
C ILE A 128 18.23 34.13 -2.99
N ALA A 129 17.37 35.16 -3.06
CA ALA A 129 17.23 36.15 -2.01
C ALA A 129 16.74 35.51 -0.69
N TYR A 130 15.70 34.67 -0.75
CA TYR A 130 15.17 33.96 0.41
C TYR A 130 16.20 33.00 1.01
N GLY A 131 17.01 32.35 0.18
CA GLY A 131 18.11 31.49 0.61
C GLY A 131 19.21 32.24 1.38
N ALA A 132 19.31 33.56 1.22
CA ALA A 132 20.27 34.42 1.94
C ALA A 132 19.63 35.27 3.05
N ASP A 133 18.35 35.03 3.38
CA ASP A 133 17.58 35.82 4.33
C ASP A 133 18.17 35.77 5.76
N PRO A 134 18.14 36.83 6.56
CA PRO A 134 18.58 36.76 7.97
C PRO A 134 17.75 35.80 8.84
N ASP A 135 16.46 35.58 8.55
CA ASP A 135 15.63 34.60 9.27
C ASP A 135 15.96 33.17 8.81
N PRO A 136 16.50 32.31 9.70
CA PRO A 136 16.86 30.94 9.34
C PRO A 136 15.67 30.10 8.87
N ARG A 137 14.44 30.42 9.30
CA ARG A 137 13.24 29.69 8.87
C ARG A 137 12.92 29.96 7.41
N VAL A 138 13.11 31.21 6.96
CA VAL A 138 12.92 31.61 5.56
C VAL A 138 14.02 31.00 4.69
N ARG A 139 15.29 31.08 5.11
CA ARG A 139 16.39 30.42 4.40
C ARG A 139 16.12 28.94 4.20
N ARG A 140 15.78 28.23 5.27
CA ARG A 140 15.50 26.79 5.24
C ARG A 140 14.40 26.45 4.25
N ALA A 141 13.30 27.19 4.23
CA ALA A 141 12.19 26.98 3.30
C ALA A 141 12.60 27.21 1.83
N ALA A 142 13.63 28.01 1.58
CA ALA A 142 14.09 28.35 0.22
C ALA A 142 15.18 27.43 -0.33
N ILE A 143 15.93 26.70 0.51
CA ILE A 143 17.10 25.91 0.09
C ILE A 143 16.75 24.97 -1.06
N GLU A 144 15.66 24.20 -0.96
CA GLU A 144 15.25 23.28 -2.03
C GLU A 144 14.95 23.99 -3.34
N GLY A 145 14.38 25.21 -3.29
CA GLY A 145 14.11 26.03 -4.47
C GLY A 145 15.37 26.33 -5.29
N LEU A 146 16.54 26.44 -4.64
CA LEU A 146 17.83 26.60 -5.32
C LEU A 146 18.16 25.42 -6.25
N GLY A 147 17.74 24.20 -5.87
CA GLY A 147 17.95 23.01 -6.68
C GLY A 147 16.86 22.78 -7.73
N LEU A 148 15.65 23.30 -7.49
CA LEU A 148 14.47 23.05 -8.32
C LEU A 148 14.29 24.06 -9.45
N PHE A 149 14.44 25.35 -9.13
CA PHE A 149 14.00 26.43 -10.00
C PHE A 149 15.15 27.12 -10.74
N LEU A 150 16.40 27.02 -10.26
CA LEU A 150 17.56 27.64 -10.92
C LEU A 150 18.10 26.73 -12.02
N ASP A 151 18.07 27.21 -13.27
CA ASP A 151 18.61 26.45 -14.41
C ASP A 151 20.11 26.68 -14.66
N ASP A 152 20.69 27.72 -14.07
CA ASP A 152 22.15 27.92 -14.06
C ASP A 152 22.80 27.00 -13.02
N ALA A 153 23.31 25.86 -13.50
CA ALA A 153 23.97 24.87 -12.68
C ALA A 153 25.20 25.42 -11.92
N GLU A 154 26.01 26.29 -12.54
CA GLU A 154 27.22 26.81 -11.90
C GLU A 154 26.87 27.73 -10.73
N GLN A 155 25.88 28.61 -10.94
CA GLN A 155 25.38 29.49 -9.90
C GLN A 155 24.70 28.71 -8.76
N ALA A 156 23.81 27.76 -9.08
CA ALA A 156 23.13 26.95 -8.07
C ALA A 156 24.11 26.13 -7.23
N ILE A 157 25.15 25.55 -7.85
CA ILE A 157 26.21 24.83 -7.13
C ILE A 157 26.98 25.77 -6.18
N ALA A 158 27.34 26.97 -6.65
CA ALA A 158 28.06 27.94 -5.84
C ALA A 158 27.25 28.38 -4.60
N LEU A 159 25.96 28.66 -4.79
CA LEU A 159 25.04 29.04 -3.72
C LEU A 159 24.87 27.91 -2.69
N LEU A 160 24.65 26.67 -3.13
CA LEU A 160 24.52 25.53 -2.21
C LEU A 160 25.82 25.28 -1.42
N ARG A 161 26.99 25.44 -2.05
CA ARG A 161 28.27 25.33 -1.35
C ARG A 161 28.46 26.41 -0.29
N GLU A 162 28.12 27.66 -0.61
CA GLU A 162 28.15 28.78 0.32
C GLU A 162 27.21 28.50 1.52
N ARG A 163 25.97 28.09 1.25
CA ARG A 163 24.99 27.75 2.30
C ARG A 163 25.47 26.64 3.23
N LEU A 164 26.13 25.59 2.72
CA LEU A 164 26.69 24.56 3.59
C LEU A 164 27.75 25.11 4.57
N THR A 165 28.49 26.15 4.18
CA THR A 165 29.51 26.76 5.06
C THR A 165 28.93 27.70 6.11
N GLU A 166 27.80 28.33 5.82
CA GLU A 166 27.14 29.28 6.72
C GLU A 166 26.18 28.60 7.70
N GLU A 167 25.54 27.50 7.29
CA GLU A 167 24.59 26.78 8.11
C GLU A 167 25.28 25.94 9.19
N SER A 168 24.88 26.17 10.44
CA SER A 168 25.40 25.48 11.62
C SER A 168 24.49 24.35 12.11
N GLY A 169 23.23 24.31 11.67
CA GLY A 169 22.27 23.28 12.03
C GLY A 169 22.42 22.02 11.18
N ALA A 170 22.33 20.85 11.83
CA ALA A 170 22.46 19.57 11.13
C ALA A 170 21.38 19.39 10.05
N THR A 171 20.13 19.81 10.33
CA THR A 171 19.03 19.64 9.38
C THR A 171 19.20 20.48 8.11
N GLU A 172 19.65 21.73 8.26
CA GLU A 172 19.89 22.63 7.14
C GLU A 172 21.05 22.12 6.27
N ARG A 173 22.12 21.62 6.89
CA ARG A 173 23.26 21.01 6.17
C ARG A 173 22.83 19.77 5.38
N LEU A 174 22.05 18.88 5.99
CA LEU A 174 21.48 17.72 5.31
C LEU A 174 20.58 18.12 4.13
N LEU A 175 19.76 19.15 4.31
CA LEU A 175 18.90 19.68 3.27
C LEU A 175 19.72 20.19 2.07
N VAL A 176 20.76 20.97 2.32
CA VAL A 176 21.66 21.48 1.26
C VAL A 176 22.31 20.34 0.47
N VAL A 177 22.81 19.30 1.15
CA VAL A 177 23.43 18.14 0.48
C VAL A 177 22.39 17.39 -0.37
N ARG A 178 21.17 17.19 0.13
CA ARG A 178 20.07 16.60 -0.64
C ARG A 178 19.71 17.44 -1.86
N THR A 179 19.58 18.76 -1.69
CA THR A 179 19.24 19.68 -2.78
C THR A 179 20.30 19.69 -3.88
N MET A 180 21.59 19.60 -3.54
CA MET A 180 22.65 19.41 -4.54
C MET A 180 22.46 18.10 -5.34
N ALA A 181 22.00 17.04 -4.68
CA ALA A 181 21.74 15.76 -5.33
C ALA A 181 20.56 15.86 -6.30
N ASP A 182 19.47 16.50 -5.88
CA ASP A 182 18.30 16.76 -6.71
C ASP A 182 18.68 17.63 -7.93
N LEU A 183 19.49 18.67 -7.73
CA LEU A 183 20.05 19.50 -8.79
C LEU A 183 20.89 18.68 -9.78
N ALA A 184 21.74 17.79 -9.29
CA ALA A 184 22.61 16.94 -10.11
C ALA A 184 21.82 15.92 -10.95
N LEU A 185 20.68 15.43 -10.44
CA LEU A 185 19.78 14.54 -11.17
C LEU A 185 18.99 15.31 -12.24
N ARG A 186 18.57 16.55 -11.94
CA ARG A 186 17.82 17.41 -12.86
C ARG A 186 18.69 17.99 -13.98
N LEU A 187 19.89 18.47 -13.64
CA LEU A 187 20.79 19.16 -14.56
C LEU A 187 22.08 18.36 -14.83
N PRO A 188 22.29 17.84 -16.06
CA PRO A 188 23.50 17.10 -16.41
C PRO A 188 24.80 17.87 -16.19
N ALA A 189 24.78 19.20 -16.34
CA ALA A 189 25.94 20.07 -16.10
C ALA A 189 26.39 20.09 -14.62
N ALA A 190 25.47 19.85 -13.69
CA ALA A 190 25.76 19.82 -12.25
C ALA A 190 26.33 18.48 -11.77
N ALA A 191 26.15 17.40 -12.53
CA ALA A 191 26.47 16.04 -12.09
C ALA A 191 27.95 15.84 -11.70
N ALA A 192 28.90 16.26 -12.56
CA ALA A 192 30.33 16.08 -12.27
C ALA A 192 30.83 16.97 -11.11
N PRO A 193 30.49 18.28 -11.05
CA PRO A 193 30.85 19.12 -9.90
C PRO A 193 30.20 18.68 -8.57
N ALA A 194 28.95 18.21 -8.59
CA ALA A 194 28.26 17.69 -7.41
C ALA A 194 28.95 16.42 -6.89
N ARG A 195 29.29 15.47 -7.79
CA ARG A 195 30.01 14.25 -7.41
C ARG A 195 31.35 14.55 -6.74
N ALA A 196 32.17 15.42 -7.34
CA ALA A 196 33.45 15.82 -6.76
C ALA A 196 33.29 16.49 -5.38
N TRP A 197 32.19 17.20 -5.18
CA TRP A 197 31.87 17.82 -3.90
C TRP A 197 31.42 16.79 -2.85
N PHE A 198 30.59 15.81 -3.21
CA PHE A 198 30.22 14.71 -2.32
C PHE A 198 31.45 13.89 -1.90
N ASP A 199 32.37 13.60 -2.81
CA ASP A 199 33.64 12.91 -2.50
C ASP A 199 34.44 13.70 -1.45
N ALA A 200 34.62 15.01 -1.67
CA ALA A 200 35.34 15.87 -0.73
C ALA A 200 34.67 15.94 0.65
N LEU A 201 33.33 15.98 0.71
CA LEU A 201 32.58 15.98 1.97
C LEU A 201 32.71 14.65 2.71
N ALA A 202 32.55 13.52 2.02
CA ALA A 202 32.61 12.19 2.62
C ALA A 202 33.99 11.89 3.25
N ASP A 203 35.07 12.30 2.59
CA ASP A 203 36.45 12.03 2.99
C ASP A 203 37.01 13.05 4.00
N SER A 204 36.36 14.20 4.19
CA SER A 204 36.83 15.27 5.07
C SER A 204 36.61 14.93 6.55
N GLY A 205 37.71 14.66 7.27
CA GLY A 205 37.68 14.42 8.72
C GLY A 205 37.28 15.63 9.58
N GLY A 206 37.18 16.84 8.98
CA GLY A 206 36.67 18.04 9.64
C GLY A 206 35.16 18.24 9.51
N THR A 207 34.49 17.40 8.71
CA THR A 207 33.03 17.45 8.49
C THR A 207 32.34 16.56 9.52
N ASP A 208 31.18 17.00 10.03
CA ASP A 208 30.37 16.23 10.97
C ASP A 208 29.89 14.90 10.36
N PRO A 209 29.72 13.84 11.18
CA PRO A 209 29.33 12.52 10.68
C PRO A 209 28.01 12.48 9.89
N ASP A 210 27.02 13.32 10.24
CA ASP A 210 25.73 13.39 9.56
C ASP A 210 25.86 13.88 8.12
N THR A 211 26.61 14.97 7.93
CA THR A 211 26.87 15.53 6.60
C THR A 211 27.70 14.58 5.74
N ARG A 212 28.68 13.88 6.35
CA ARG A 212 29.46 12.84 5.65
C ARG A 212 28.59 11.67 5.20
N LEU A 213 27.66 11.23 6.06
CA LEU A 213 26.70 10.18 5.74
C LEU A 213 25.82 10.61 4.57
N ALA A 214 25.27 11.82 4.61
CA ALA A 214 24.45 12.36 3.53
C ALA A 214 25.21 12.47 2.21
N ALA A 215 26.47 12.91 2.24
CA ALA A 215 27.30 13.00 1.05
C ALA A 215 27.53 11.63 0.40
N LEU A 216 27.81 10.58 1.18
CA LEU A 216 27.96 9.21 0.65
C LEU A 216 26.65 8.68 0.05
N VAL A 217 25.53 8.89 0.74
CA VAL A 217 24.20 8.47 0.29
C VAL A 217 23.84 9.16 -1.03
N HIS A 218 24.00 10.47 -1.11
CA HIS A 218 23.64 11.24 -2.29
C HIS A 218 24.62 11.04 -3.45
N ARG A 219 25.89 10.75 -3.18
CA ARG A 219 26.82 10.23 -4.20
C ARG A 219 26.28 8.94 -4.81
N ALA A 220 25.88 7.97 -3.99
CA ALA A 220 25.32 6.71 -4.47
C ALA A 220 24.04 6.92 -5.29
N ARG A 221 23.16 7.83 -4.85
CA ARG A 221 21.94 8.20 -5.56
C ARG A 221 22.21 8.85 -6.93
N CYS A 222 23.16 9.78 -7.02
CA CYS A 222 23.48 10.47 -8.28
C CYS A 222 24.36 9.66 -9.23
N ALA A 223 25.10 8.66 -8.71
CA ALA A 223 25.95 7.79 -9.51
C ALA A 223 25.86 6.33 -9.00
N PRO A 224 24.75 5.61 -9.24
CA PRO A 224 24.58 4.23 -8.78
C PRO A 224 25.67 3.28 -9.28
N ASP A 225 26.20 3.51 -10.49
CA ASP A 225 27.31 2.74 -11.06
C ASP A 225 28.64 2.88 -10.27
N SER A 226 28.75 3.89 -9.40
CA SER A 226 29.93 4.12 -8.57
C SER A 226 29.89 3.39 -7.22
N ILE A 227 28.80 2.68 -6.93
CA ILE A 227 28.63 1.91 -5.69
C ILE A 227 29.54 0.68 -5.74
N ASP A 228 30.48 0.62 -4.81
CA ASP A 228 31.44 -0.45 -4.64
C ASP A 228 31.27 -1.19 -3.30
N ASP A 229 32.08 -2.22 -3.09
CA ASP A 229 32.02 -3.06 -1.89
C ASP A 229 32.47 -2.33 -0.60
N GLN A 230 32.95 -1.09 -0.70
CA GLN A 230 33.31 -0.26 0.47
C GLN A 230 32.22 0.75 0.84
N THR A 231 31.28 1.01 -0.05
CA THR A 231 30.22 2.02 0.13
C THR A 231 29.34 1.71 1.34
N VAL A 232 28.77 0.50 1.42
CA VAL A 232 27.91 0.11 2.56
C VAL A 232 28.68 -0.03 3.87
N PRO A 233 29.88 -0.65 3.92
CA PRO A 233 30.71 -0.62 5.13
C PRO A 233 31.02 0.79 5.65
N ALA A 234 31.31 1.75 4.76
CA ALA A 234 31.55 3.15 5.14
C ALA A 234 30.30 3.81 5.73
N VAL A 235 29.14 3.60 5.10
CA VAL A 235 27.84 4.07 5.61
C VAL A 235 27.54 3.50 6.99
N ILE A 236 27.71 2.19 7.19
CA ILE A 236 27.53 1.54 8.50
C ILE A 236 28.48 2.14 9.54
N GLY A 237 29.72 2.42 9.17
CA GLY A 237 30.70 3.07 10.03
C GLY A 237 30.29 4.47 10.49
N LEU A 238 29.67 5.26 9.61
CA LEU A 238 29.13 6.60 9.94
C LEU A 238 27.84 6.51 10.73
N LEU A 239 26.94 5.59 10.39
CA LEU A 239 25.71 5.37 11.16
C LEU A 239 26.00 5.08 12.64
N ARG A 240 27.02 4.26 12.93
CA ARG A 240 27.46 3.98 14.30
C ARG A 240 27.98 5.21 15.03
N GLN A 241 28.54 6.19 14.33
CA GLN A 241 29.02 7.45 14.91
C GLN A 241 27.89 8.43 15.17
N VAL A 242 26.90 8.46 14.27
CA VAL A 242 25.70 9.30 14.39
C VAL A 242 24.74 8.77 15.45
N THR A 243 24.66 7.44 15.60
CA THR A 243 23.75 6.80 16.55
C THR A 243 24.05 7.28 17.97
N PRO A 244 23.09 7.90 18.68
CA PRO A 244 23.30 8.36 20.04
C PRO A 244 23.73 7.21 20.96
N ALA A 245 24.66 7.47 21.87
CA ALA A 245 24.96 6.51 22.92
C ALA A 245 23.68 6.24 23.72
N PRO A 246 23.34 4.96 24.01
CA PRO A 246 22.15 4.64 24.77
C PRO A 246 22.19 5.40 26.09
N LEU A 247 21.16 6.22 26.35
CA LEU A 247 20.98 6.81 27.68
C LEU A 247 20.95 5.64 28.66
N PRO A 248 21.78 5.65 29.73
CA PRO A 248 21.64 4.66 30.78
C PRO A 248 20.19 4.70 31.24
N GLU A 249 19.50 3.55 31.18
CA GLU A 249 18.16 3.40 31.73
C GLU A 249 18.18 4.05 33.11
N SER A 250 17.54 5.22 33.26
CA SER A 250 17.50 5.88 34.56
C SER A 250 16.96 4.86 35.55
N ASP A 251 17.58 4.75 36.73
CA ASP A 251 17.30 3.75 37.77
C ASP A 251 15.81 3.57 38.13
N ARG A 252 14.93 4.48 37.68
CA ARG A 252 13.47 4.30 37.65
C ARG A 252 13.00 3.01 36.96
N ALA A 253 13.74 2.47 35.99
CA ALA A 253 13.39 1.19 35.33
C ALA A 253 13.85 -0.06 36.13
N ARG A 254 14.84 0.08 37.04
CA ARG A 254 15.30 -1.02 37.90
C ARG A 254 14.60 -1.05 39.26
N GLU A 255 14.11 0.08 39.75
CA GLU A 255 13.31 0.16 40.98
C GLU A 255 11.84 -0.29 40.79
N GLY A 256 11.38 -0.48 39.54
CA GLY A 256 10.03 -0.94 39.21
C GLY A 256 9.82 -2.46 39.10
N ARG A 257 10.77 -3.30 39.57
CA ARG A 257 10.60 -4.76 39.62
C ARG A 257 9.79 -5.21 40.84
N ASP A 258 8.70 -4.51 41.13
CA ASP A 258 7.66 -4.97 42.04
C ASP A 258 6.40 -5.22 41.21
N SER A 259 5.81 -6.40 41.39
CA SER A 259 4.78 -7.02 40.51
C SER A 259 3.41 -6.32 40.46
N SER A 260 3.36 -4.99 40.65
CA SER A 260 2.10 -4.26 40.90
C SER A 260 1.96 -2.86 40.28
N HIS A 261 2.82 -2.40 39.35
CA HIS A 261 2.61 -1.11 38.65
C HIS A 261 2.78 -1.17 37.12
N PRO A 262 2.06 -0.30 36.36
CA PRO A 262 1.66 -0.51 34.97
C PRO A 262 2.73 -0.05 33.96
N CYS A 263 2.55 -0.47 32.71
CA CYS A 263 3.27 0.02 31.53
C CYS A 263 3.55 1.53 31.61
N THR A 264 4.77 1.95 31.27
CA THR A 264 5.18 3.36 31.18
C THR A 264 4.58 4.12 30.00
N CYS A 265 3.61 3.54 29.32
CA CYS A 265 2.99 4.09 28.14
C CYS A 265 1.85 5.06 28.51
N GLU A 266 1.82 6.21 27.84
CA GLU A 266 0.79 7.22 28.06
C GLU A 266 -0.61 6.66 27.72
N THR A 267 -1.56 6.92 28.61
CA THR A 267 -2.98 6.70 28.35
C THR A 267 -3.47 7.78 27.40
N GLY A 268 -3.53 7.48 26.10
CA GLY A 268 -4.12 8.38 25.10
C GLY A 268 -5.64 8.49 25.22
N PRO A 269 -6.26 9.59 24.75
CA PRO A 269 -7.71 9.78 24.80
C PRO A 269 -8.44 8.63 24.08
N GLU A 270 -9.59 8.18 24.58
CA GLU A 270 -10.39 7.16 23.90
C GLU A 270 -10.94 7.69 22.57
N PRO A 271 -11.08 6.85 21.53
CA PRO A 271 -11.68 7.27 20.27
C PRO A 271 -13.14 7.69 20.52
N ASP A 272 -13.67 8.56 19.66
CA ASP A 272 -15.09 8.92 19.72
C ASP A 272 -15.95 7.63 19.69
N PRO A 273 -16.81 7.40 20.71
CA PRO A 273 -17.64 6.20 20.78
C PRO A 273 -18.62 6.07 19.60
N GLY A 274 -18.84 7.13 18.82
CA GLY A 274 -19.62 7.11 17.58
C GLY A 274 -18.90 6.53 16.35
N VAL A 275 -17.57 6.35 16.40
CA VAL A 275 -16.78 5.84 15.27
C VAL A 275 -16.46 4.35 15.46
N PRO A 276 -16.80 3.47 14.49
CA PRO A 276 -16.43 2.07 14.55
C PRO A 276 -14.91 1.88 14.73
N GLY A 277 -14.50 1.01 15.66
CA GLY A 277 -13.09 0.84 16.03
C GLY A 277 -12.15 0.49 14.86
N HIS A 278 -12.64 -0.19 13.82
CA HIS A 278 -11.84 -0.48 12.61
C HIS A 278 -11.56 0.78 11.77
N ILE A 279 -12.47 1.75 11.75
CA ILE A 279 -12.28 3.03 11.06
C ILE A 279 -11.27 3.88 11.83
N SER A 280 -11.45 4.00 13.15
CA SER A 280 -10.47 4.70 14.00
C SER A 280 -9.07 4.07 13.87
N ALA A 281 -8.99 2.74 13.85
CA ALA A 281 -7.72 2.05 13.65
C ALA A 281 -7.10 2.32 12.28
N ALA A 282 -7.90 2.41 11.22
CA ALA A 282 -7.42 2.72 9.87
C ALA A 282 -6.85 4.15 9.76
N PHE A 283 -7.52 5.15 10.36
CA PHE A 283 -6.97 6.51 10.44
C PHE A 283 -5.70 6.56 11.27
N ASP A 284 -5.71 5.91 12.44
CA ASP A 284 -4.53 5.78 13.28
C ASP A 284 -3.36 5.09 12.53
N ASP A 285 -3.64 4.09 11.69
CA ASP A 285 -2.65 3.43 10.84
C ASP A 285 -2.14 4.37 9.74
N LEU A 286 -3.02 5.11 9.05
CA LEU A 286 -2.63 6.08 8.03
C LEU A 286 -1.69 7.16 8.61
N GLU A 287 -2.01 7.68 9.79
CA GLU A 287 -1.18 8.67 10.48
C GLU A 287 0.18 8.09 10.90
N ARG A 288 0.27 6.79 11.17
CA ARG A 288 1.53 6.11 11.53
C ARG A 288 2.44 5.84 10.35
N HIS A 289 1.90 5.36 9.23
CA HIS A 289 2.71 4.88 8.08
C HIS A 289 3.55 6.00 7.41
N GLY A 290 3.23 7.28 7.67
CA GLY A 290 4.00 8.44 7.21
C GLY A 290 4.97 9.04 8.23
N ARG A 291 5.02 8.53 9.47
CA ARG A 291 5.90 9.10 10.50
C ARG A 291 7.31 8.55 10.41
N VAL A 292 8.27 9.46 10.40
CA VAL A 292 9.71 9.16 10.47
C VAL A 292 10.19 9.52 11.87
N HIS A 293 10.86 8.60 12.56
CA HIS A 293 11.30 8.78 13.93
C HIS A 293 12.79 9.14 14.02
N ALA A 294 13.64 8.53 13.20
CA ALA A 294 15.06 8.82 13.14
C ALA A 294 15.37 9.85 12.04
N SER A 295 16.23 10.82 12.34
CA SER A 295 16.65 11.85 11.39
C SER A 295 17.41 11.29 10.18
N THR A 296 18.00 10.10 10.30
CA THR A 296 18.75 9.42 9.24
C THR A 296 17.87 8.62 8.28
N THR A 297 16.63 8.32 8.64
CA THR A 297 15.73 7.46 7.84
C THR A 297 15.54 7.95 6.39
N PRO A 298 15.33 9.24 6.10
CA PRO A 298 15.20 9.70 4.70
C PRO A 298 16.45 9.41 3.86
N LEU A 299 17.65 9.56 4.45
CA LEU A 299 18.91 9.23 3.79
C LEU A 299 19.01 7.72 3.52
N LEU A 300 18.65 6.90 4.52
CA LEU A 300 18.74 5.45 4.37
C LEU A 300 17.72 4.91 3.38
N THR A 301 16.51 5.46 3.31
CA THR A 301 15.53 5.16 2.26
C THR A 301 16.11 5.44 0.88
N ALA A 302 16.68 6.64 0.67
CA ALA A 302 17.31 6.99 -0.60
C ALA A 302 18.49 6.06 -0.96
N LEU A 303 19.29 5.64 0.03
CA LEU A 303 20.36 4.67 -0.21
C LEU A 303 19.83 3.28 -0.57
N HIS A 304 18.76 2.82 0.08
CA HIS A 304 18.13 1.54 -0.23
C HIS A 304 17.59 1.50 -1.66
N GLU A 305 17.03 2.61 -2.14
CA GLU A 305 16.61 2.78 -3.53
C GLU A 305 17.82 2.76 -4.47
N ALA A 306 18.88 3.52 -4.18
CA ALA A 306 20.10 3.59 -4.99
C ALA A 306 20.84 2.24 -5.09
N LEU A 307 20.80 1.42 -4.03
CA LEU A 307 21.41 0.09 -4.01
C LEU A 307 20.70 -0.90 -4.95
N GLY A 308 19.43 -0.65 -5.31
CA GLY A 308 18.66 -1.50 -6.23
C GLY A 308 18.74 -3.00 -5.88
N ALA A 309 19.26 -3.79 -6.82
CA ALA A 309 19.39 -5.25 -6.73
C ALA A 309 20.61 -5.74 -5.90
N ARG A 310 21.36 -4.84 -5.24
CA ARG A 310 22.48 -5.21 -4.33
C ARG A 310 21.94 -5.71 -2.98
N PHE A 311 21.33 -6.88 -2.97
CA PHE A 311 20.59 -7.41 -1.81
C PHE A 311 21.44 -7.61 -0.57
N ASP A 312 22.67 -8.14 -0.71
CA ASP A 312 23.55 -8.39 0.42
C ASP A 312 23.92 -7.09 1.14
N ASP A 313 24.14 -6.02 0.37
CA ASP A 313 24.40 -4.67 0.87
C ASP A 313 23.19 -4.09 1.62
N ARG A 314 21.99 -4.18 1.03
CA ARG A 314 20.74 -3.73 1.68
C ARG A 314 20.48 -4.51 2.96
N LYS A 315 20.71 -5.83 2.95
CA LYS A 315 20.57 -6.73 4.10
C LYS A 315 21.57 -6.40 5.20
N ALA A 316 22.83 -6.11 4.86
CA ALA A 316 23.82 -5.68 5.83
C ALA A 316 23.43 -4.35 6.50
N LEU A 317 22.97 -3.38 5.71
CA LEU A 317 22.52 -2.08 6.22
C LEU A 317 21.28 -2.19 7.12
N LEU A 318 20.27 -2.98 6.75
CA LEU A 318 19.10 -3.23 7.61
C LEU A 318 19.47 -4.00 8.88
N THR A 319 20.43 -4.93 8.78
CA THR A 319 20.90 -5.67 9.96
C THR A 319 21.52 -4.73 10.99
N GLU A 320 22.28 -3.73 10.56
CA GLU A 320 22.82 -2.71 11.46
C GLU A 320 21.69 -1.89 12.11
N GLN A 321 20.73 -1.40 11.31
CA GLN A 321 19.66 -0.54 11.81
C GLN A 321 18.72 -1.28 12.77
N LEU A 322 18.33 -2.52 12.46
CA LEU A 322 17.47 -3.35 13.33
C LEU A 322 18.17 -3.70 14.66
N ARG A 323 19.51 -3.72 14.69
CA ARG A 323 20.31 -3.95 15.90
C ARG A 323 20.73 -2.66 16.61
N SER A 324 20.35 -1.49 16.09
CA SER A 324 20.72 -0.20 16.67
C SER A 324 20.28 -0.11 18.12
N PRO A 325 21.09 0.45 19.05
CA PRO A 325 20.62 0.74 20.40
C PRO A 325 19.54 1.83 20.42
N ASP A 326 19.49 2.69 19.40
CA ASP A 326 18.48 3.74 19.28
C ASP A 326 17.12 3.16 18.87
N ARG A 327 16.09 3.51 19.64
CA ARG A 327 14.71 3.02 19.45
C ARG A 327 14.11 3.55 18.15
N ALA A 328 14.37 4.81 17.82
CA ALA A 328 13.81 5.45 16.61
C ALA A 328 14.36 4.78 15.34
N THR A 329 15.67 4.56 15.30
CA THR A 329 16.34 3.85 14.18
C THR A 329 15.80 2.43 14.02
N ARG A 330 15.66 1.66 15.11
CA ARG A 330 15.08 0.30 15.04
C ARG A 330 13.65 0.32 14.52
N TYR A 331 12.84 1.26 15.01
CA TYR A 331 11.44 1.38 14.61
C TYR A 331 11.30 1.61 13.11
N ASP A 332 12.02 2.60 12.57
CA ASP A 332 11.96 2.93 11.15
C ASP A 332 12.52 1.78 10.28
N ALA A 333 13.56 1.11 10.75
CA ALA A 333 14.17 -0.03 10.07
C ALA A 333 13.25 -1.24 9.92
N ILE A 334 12.27 -1.42 10.82
CA ILE A 334 11.27 -2.48 10.71
C ILE A 334 10.42 -2.28 9.44
N ASP A 335 9.94 -1.06 9.19
CA ASP A 335 9.14 -0.79 7.99
C ASP A 335 10.00 -0.88 6.72
N MET A 336 11.24 -0.38 6.76
CA MET A 336 12.17 -0.52 5.63
C MET A 336 12.47 -1.99 5.31
N ALA A 337 12.69 -2.82 6.33
CA ALA A 337 12.89 -4.26 6.16
C ALA A 337 11.63 -4.94 5.62
N ARG A 338 10.45 -4.60 6.15
CA ARG A 338 9.16 -5.08 5.66
C ARG A 338 9.02 -4.78 4.17
N ARG A 339 9.19 -3.52 3.75
CA ARG A 339 9.11 -3.10 2.33
C ARG A 339 10.07 -3.90 1.45
N LEU A 340 11.31 -4.10 1.88
CA LEU A 340 12.26 -4.93 1.13
C LEU A 340 11.73 -6.36 0.94
N VAL A 341 11.26 -7.01 1.99
CA VAL A 341 10.75 -8.40 1.94
C VAL A 341 9.48 -8.51 1.10
N THR A 342 8.59 -7.51 1.16
CA THR A 342 7.32 -7.51 0.43
C THR A 342 7.46 -7.10 -1.04
N SER A 343 8.51 -6.36 -1.41
CA SER A 343 8.71 -5.91 -2.80
C SER A 343 9.75 -6.74 -3.57
N TRP A 344 10.64 -7.44 -2.87
CA TRP A 344 11.72 -8.21 -3.50
C TRP A 344 11.72 -9.67 -3.11
N ARG A 345 11.95 -10.54 -4.10
CA ARG A 345 12.16 -11.97 -3.91
C ARG A 345 13.60 -12.24 -3.43
N GLY A 346 13.78 -13.27 -2.61
CA GLY A 346 15.11 -13.63 -2.08
C GLY A 346 15.06 -14.35 -0.74
N ASP A 347 16.23 -14.73 -0.23
CA ASP A 347 16.38 -15.29 1.12
C ASP A 347 16.43 -14.18 2.18
N HIS A 348 15.26 -13.95 2.77
CA HIS A 348 15.04 -12.95 3.81
C HIS A 348 15.00 -13.54 5.23
N VAL A 349 15.33 -14.83 5.42
CA VAL A 349 15.13 -15.55 6.69
C VAL A 349 15.81 -14.83 7.87
N SER A 350 17.04 -14.35 7.69
CA SER A 350 17.75 -13.64 8.76
C SER A 350 17.15 -12.27 9.08
N LEU A 351 16.63 -11.54 8.08
CA LEU A 351 15.96 -10.25 8.31
C LEU A 351 14.64 -10.46 9.06
N VAL A 352 13.86 -11.46 8.67
CA VAL A 352 12.61 -11.81 9.37
C VAL A 352 12.87 -12.18 10.83
N ARG A 353 13.95 -12.92 11.12
CA ARG A 353 14.36 -13.20 12.50
C ARG A 353 14.72 -11.93 13.27
N LEU A 354 15.45 -10.99 12.66
CA LEU A 354 15.78 -9.72 13.30
C LEU A 354 14.55 -8.84 13.57
N ILE A 355 13.53 -8.85 12.69
CA ILE A 355 12.24 -8.23 12.97
C ILE A 355 11.59 -8.92 14.18
N GLY A 356 11.62 -10.25 14.24
CA GLY A 356 11.15 -11.02 15.40
C GLY A 356 11.88 -10.66 16.70
N ASP A 357 13.19 -10.45 16.66
CA ASP A 357 14.00 -10.02 17.82
C ASP A 357 13.60 -8.62 18.34
N CYS A 358 12.90 -7.82 17.54
CA CYS A 358 12.36 -6.52 17.94
C CYS A 358 11.03 -6.60 18.72
N LEU A 359 10.48 -7.80 18.95
CA LEU A 359 9.30 -8.04 19.80
C LEU A 359 9.67 -7.95 21.29
N LEU A 360 10.05 -6.76 21.74
CA LEU A 360 10.54 -6.49 23.10
C LEU A 360 9.38 -6.16 24.05
N PRO A 361 9.14 -6.92 25.15
CA PRO A 361 8.06 -6.62 26.10
C PRO A 361 8.13 -5.22 26.73
N GLY A 362 9.34 -4.69 26.94
CA GLY A 362 9.56 -3.34 27.48
C GLY A 362 9.46 -2.20 26.46
N ASP A 363 9.15 -2.49 25.20
CA ASP A 363 9.00 -1.51 24.12
C ASP A 363 7.79 -1.83 23.25
N SER A 364 6.60 -1.55 23.76
CA SER A 364 5.34 -1.87 23.08
C SER A 364 5.20 -1.18 21.72
N SER A 365 5.76 0.01 21.52
CA SER A 365 5.68 0.71 20.22
C SER A 365 6.47 -0.03 19.15
N THR A 366 7.74 -0.37 19.43
CA THR A 366 8.57 -1.15 18.50
C THR A 366 8.03 -2.56 18.31
N ALA A 367 7.55 -3.21 19.38
CA ALA A 367 6.95 -4.53 19.29
C ALA A 367 5.68 -4.54 18.43
N ALA A 368 4.86 -3.48 18.49
CA ALA A 368 3.69 -3.35 17.64
C ALA A 368 4.07 -3.21 16.16
N ALA A 369 5.06 -2.38 15.84
CA ALA A 369 5.57 -2.24 14.47
C ALA A 369 6.16 -3.56 13.95
N ALA A 370 6.94 -4.28 14.78
CA ALA A 370 7.52 -5.57 14.43
C ALA A 370 6.42 -6.63 14.16
N ALA A 371 5.43 -6.72 15.04
CA ALA A 371 4.33 -7.67 14.89
C ALA A 371 3.48 -7.39 13.64
N GLU A 372 3.17 -6.12 13.39
CA GLU A 372 2.45 -5.68 12.18
C GLU A 372 3.24 -5.99 10.91
N ALA A 373 4.55 -5.66 10.90
CA ALA A 373 5.43 -5.97 9.80
C ALA A 373 5.41 -7.47 9.50
N LEU A 374 5.59 -8.32 10.51
CA LEU A 374 5.51 -9.79 10.38
C LEU A 374 4.16 -10.26 9.86
N GLY A 375 3.05 -9.68 10.34
CA GLY A 375 1.70 -10.00 9.87
C GLY A 375 1.50 -9.75 8.38
N SER A 376 2.21 -8.78 7.80
CA SER A 376 2.16 -8.48 6.36
C SER A 376 2.96 -9.43 5.47
N LEU A 377 3.83 -10.28 6.03
CA LEU A 377 4.75 -11.14 5.25
C LEU A 377 4.15 -12.49 4.86
N ALA A 378 2.90 -12.76 5.22
CA ALA A 378 2.25 -14.06 5.02
C ALA A 378 3.12 -15.22 5.56
N SER A 379 3.33 -16.29 4.78
CA SER A 379 4.15 -17.44 5.18
C SER A 379 5.65 -17.13 5.31
N LEU A 380 6.14 -15.99 4.80
CA LEU A 380 7.54 -15.59 4.98
C LEU A 380 7.86 -15.21 6.42
N ALA A 381 6.86 -14.93 7.27
CA ALA A 381 7.04 -14.67 8.69
C ALA A 381 7.38 -15.93 9.51
N GLU A 382 7.36 -17.13 8.90
CA GLU A 382 7.65 -18.41 9.56
C GLU A 382 8.91 -18.39 10.46
N PRO A 383 10.06 -17.82 10.04
CA PRO A 383 11.27 -17.78 10.87
C PRO A 383 11.10 -17.04 12.22
N ALA A 384 10.09 -16.18 12.35
CA ALA A 384 9.78 -15.42 13.57
C ALA A 384 8.62 -16.01 14.39
N ARG A 385 8.07 -17.18 14.01
CA ARG A 385 6.94 -17.83 14.69
C ARG A 385 7.16 -17.97 16.19
N GLU A 386 8.32 -18.47 16.60
CA GLU A 386 8.61 -18.69 18.03
C GLU A 386 8.81 -17.38 18.80
N ALA A 387 9.34 -16.33 18.16
CA ALA A 387 9.44 -15.00 18.76
C ALA A 387 8.04 -14.41 19.02
N LEU A 388 7.14 -14.49 18.03
CA LEU A 388 5.73 -14.09 18.17
C LEU A 388 5.02 -14.88 19.27
N ALA A 389 5.16 -16.20 19.27
CA ALA A 389 4.51 -17.06 20.27
C ALA A 389 5.03 -16.80 21.69
N THR A 390 6.33 -16.58 21.84
CA THR A 390 6.95 -16.21 23.11
C THR A 390 6.41 -14.87 23.58
N TYR A 391 6.38 -13.85 22.71
CA TYR A 391 5.85 -12.53 23.03
C TYR A 391 4.38 -12.58 23.49
N VAL A 392 3.50 -13.23 22.72
CA VAL A 392 2.08 -13.40 23.05
C VAL A 392 1.89 -14.11 24.39
N THR A 393 2.69 -15.15 24.66
CA THR A 393 2.61 -15.91 25.91
C THR A 393 3.07 -15.08 27.10
N THR A 394 4.15 -14.33 26.96
CA THR A 394 4.68 -13.42 27.99
C THR A 394 3.66 -12.34 28.32
N GLN A 395 3.13 -11.65 27.32
CA GLN A 395 2.11 -10.60 27.50
C GLN A 395 0.85 -11.15 28.17
N LEU A 396 0.39 -12.34 27.77
CA LEU A 396 -0.72 -13.01 28.48
C LEU A 396 -0.35 -13.24 29.94
N ASN A 397 0.79 -13.85 30.25
CA ASN A 397 1.14 -14.18 31.63
C ASN A 397 1.31 -12.94 32.54
N GLU A 398 1.85 -11.85 32.01
CA GLU A 398 2.09 -10.61 32.75
C GLU A 398 0.82 -9.76 32.93
N HIS A 399 -0.13 -9.84 31.98
CA HIS A 399 -1.29 -8.95 31.93
C HIS A 399 -2.63 -9.68 31.81
N ARG A 400 -2.77 -10.95 32.25
CA ARG A 400 -4.08 -11.64 32.26
C ARG A 400 -5.08 -10.94 33.20
N PRO A 401 -6.36 -10.81 32.81
CA PRO A 401 -6.96 -11.16 31.51
C PRO A 401 -6.89 -10.02 30.47
N ASP A 402 -6.35 -8.87 30.84
CA ASP A 402 -6.49 -7.60 30.14
C ASP A 402 -5.50 -7.39 28.98
N ALA A 403 -4.58 -8.31 28.67
CA ALA A 403 -3.59 -8.11 27.60
C ALA A 403 -4.21 -7.69 26.25
N TRP A 404 -5.34 -8.31 25.87
CA TRP A 404 -6.08 -7.94 24.65
C TRP A 404 -6.88 -6.63 24.80
N ALA A 405 -7.41 -6.37 25.99
CA ALA A 405 -8.29 -5.25 26.30
C ALA A 405 -7.57 -4.16 27.11
N SER A 406 -6.25 -4.08 27.02
CA SER A 406 -5.45 -3.27 27.93
C SER A 406 -5.81 -1.80 27.79
N PRO A 407 -5.92 -1.03 28.89
CA PRO A 407 -6.17 0.42 28.81
C PRO A 407 -5.00 1.15 28.12
N HIS A 408 -3.83 0.52 28.10
CA HIS A 408 -2.63 1.05 27.45
C HIS A 408 -2.66 0.76 25.93
N ARG A 409 -2.94 1.80 25.13
CA ARG A 409 -3.08 1.70 23.66
C ARG A 409 -1.89 1.00 22.96
N ALA A 410 -0.65 1.37 23.30
CA ALA A 410 0.54 0.81 22.67
C ALA A 410 0.71 -0.69 22.98
N LEU A 411 0.52 -1.09 24.24
CA LEU A 411 0.57 -2.49 24.66
C LEU A 411 -0.56 -3.31 24.03
N ARG A 412 -1.78 -2.77 24.06
CA ARG A 412 -2.96 -3.37 23.43
C ARG A 412 -2.70 -3.64 21.95
N ARG A 413 -2.20 -2.63 21.21
CA ARG A 413 -1.85 -2.76 19.79
C ARG A 413 -0.78 -3.83 19.58
N ALA A 414 0.31 -3.81 20.36
CA ALA A 414 1.39 -4.76 20.22
C ALA A 414 0.91 -6.21 20.39
N HIS A 415 0.12 -6.46 21.43
CA HIS A 415 -0.45 -7.78 21.68
C HIS A 415 -1.42 -8.21 20.57
N GLN A 416 -2.35 -7.34 20.17
CA GLN A 416 -3.32 -7.63 19.11
C GLN A 416 -2.66 -7.93 17.75
N GLN A 417 -1.65 -7.14 17.36
CA GLN A 417 -0.90 -7.37 16.12
C GLN A 417 -0.09 -8.67 16.19
N ALA A 418 0.54 -8.97 17.33
CA ALA A 418 1.29 -10.21 17.50
C ALA A 418 0.39 -11.46 17.43
N VAL A 419 -0.79 -11.39 18.04
CA VAL A 419 -1.82 -12.44 17.94
C VAL A 419 -2.30 -12.60 16.50
N GLY A 420 -2.55 -11.51 15.78
CA GLY A 420 -2.95 -11.53 14.38
C GLY A 420 -1.91 -12.18 13.46
N ALA A 421 -0.64 -11.78 13.59
CA ALA A 421 0.47 -12.36 12.84
C ALA A 421 0.65 -13.85 13.14
N LEU A 422 0.57 -14.24 14.42
CA LEU A 422 0.69 -15.62 14.85
C LEU A 422 -0.49 -16.50 14.37
N ALA A 423 -1.71 -15.96 14.36
CA ALA A 423 -2.88 -16.61 13.78
C ALA A 423 -2.75 -16.75 12.26
N GLY A 424 -2.22 -15.73 11.56
CA GLY A 424 -1.94 -15.77 10.12
C GLY A 424 -0.94 -16.88 9.73
N LEU A 425 -0.04 -17.25 10.65
CA LEU A 425 0.85 -18.41 10.52
C LEU A 425 0.17 -19.75 10.90
N GLY A 426 -1.13 -19.76 11.22
CA GLY A 426 -1.87 -20.96 11.60
C GLY A 426 -1.52 -21.50 13.00
N ASP A 427 -0.98 -20.68 13.90
CA ASP A 427 -0.58 -21.16 15.23
C ASP A 427 -1.72 -21.09 16.27
N LYS A 428 -2.04 -22.25 16.86
CA LYS A 428 -3.11 -22.35 17.88
C LYS A 428 -2.82 -21.55 19.16
N ARG A 429 -1.57 -21.16 19.43
CA ARG A 429 -1.21 -20.34 20.60
C ARG A 429 -1.86 -18.94 20.58
N ALA A 430 -2.36 -18.48 19.43
CA ALA A 430 -3.16 -17.27 19.31
C ALA A 430 -4.59 -17.41 19.90
N LEU A 431 -5.14 -18.63 19.94
CA LEU A 431 -6.55 -18.90 20.26
C LEU A 431 -7.03 -18.29 21.59
N PRO A 432 -6.30 -18.37 22.72
CA PRO A 432 -6.79 -17.81 23.98
C PRO A 432 -7.09 -16.31 23.90
N SER A 433 -6.25 -15.53 23.22
CA SER A 433 -6.45 -14.09 23.03
C SER A 433 -7.65 -13.80 22.14
N LEU A 434 -7.85 -14.60 21.07
CA LEU A 434 -9.00 -14.46 20.18
C LEU A 434 -10.32 -14.73 20.90
N LEU A 435 -10.37 -15.73 21.79
CA LEU A 435 -11.57 -16.00 22.58
C LEU A 435 -11.87 -14.86 23.56
N ILE A 436 -10.86 -14.32 24.25
CA ILE A 436 -11.01 -13.14 25.14
C ILE A 436 -11.56 -11.95 24.35
N ALA A 437 -11.04 -11.69 23.16
CA ALA A 437 -11.51 -10.62 22.28
C ALA A 437 -12.99 -10.78 21.91
N LEU A 438 -13.37 -11.99 21.51
CA LEU A 438 -14.73 -12.30 21.08
C LEU A 438 -15.72 -12.27 22.24
N ASP A 439 -15.29 -12.59 23.46
CA ASP A 439 -16.12 -12.54 24.67
C ASP A 439 -16.28 -11.12 25.22
N THR A 440 -15.20 -10.33 25.26
CA THR A 440 -15.22 -8.95 25.78
C THR A 440 -15.77 -7.93 24.79
N GLY A 441 -15.61 -8.16 23.48
CA GLY A 441 -16.00 -7.24 22.42
C GLY A 441 -15.04 -6.09 22.15
N VAL A 442 -13.99 -5.94 22.94
CA VAL A 442 -12.94 -4.94 22.69
C VAL A 442 -12.16 -5.35 21.45
N ASP A 443 -12.16 -4.49 20.41
CA ASP A 443 -11.48 -4.73 19.13
C ASP A 443 -11.74 -6.12 18.50
N ALA A 444 -12.92 -6.69 18.77
CA ALA A 444 -13.26 -8.05 18.33
C ALA A 444 -13.20 -8.24 16.81
N TRP A 445 -13.32 -7.15 16.04
CA TRP A 445 -13.15 -7.17 14.58
C TRP A 445 -11.77 -7.69 14.15
N ARG A 446 -10.69 -7.40 14.90
CA ARG A 446 -9.36 -7.96 14.65
C ARG A 446 -9.32 -9.46 14.90
N ALA A 447 -10.00 -9.92 15.96
CA ALA A 447 -10.07 -11.33 16.29
C ALA A 447 -10.93 -12.12 15.29
N VAL A 448 -12.02 -11.52 14.80
CA VAL A 448 -12.82 -12.09 13.71
C VAL A 448 -11.94 -12.29 12.49
N ASP A 449 -11.23 -11.25 12.02
CA ASP A 449 -10.38 -11.36 10.83
C ASP A 449 -9.29 -12.43 10.99
N ALA A 450 -8.60 -12.46 12.15
CA ALA A 450 -7.57 -13.45 12.45
C ALA A 450 -8.11 -14.90 12.54
N ALA A 451 -9.36 -15.10 12.98
CA ALA A 451 -9.94 -16.43 13.20
C ALA A 451 -9.98 -17.29 11.92
N ARG A 452 -10.11 -16.67 10.74
CA ARG A 452 -10.17 -17.36 9.44
C ARG A 452 -8.91 -18.20 9.14
N HIS A 453 -7.79 -17.87 9.79
CA HIS A 453 -6.51 -18.55 9.62
C HIS A 453 -6.32 -19.75 10.58
N LEU A 454 -7.32 -20.06 11.41
CA LEU A 454 -7.27 -21.17 12.38
C LEU A 454 -8.40 -22.20 12.19
N PRO A 455 -8.59 -22.82 11.01
CA PRO A 455 -9.61 -23.85 10.80
C PRO A 455 -9.50 -25.04 11.78
N GLN A 456 -8.29 -25.33 12.27
CA GLN A 456 -8.01 -26.32 13.30
C GLN A 456 -8.59 -26.00 14.70
N ALA A 457 -9.11 -24.79 14.90
CA ALA A 457 -9.78 -24.31 16.12
C ALA A 457 -11.22 -23.85 15.84
N ALA A 458 -11.82 -24.35 14.75
CA ALA A 458 -13.18 -24.01 14.37
C ALA A 458 -14.24 -24.35 15.43
N PRO A 459 -14.18 -25.49 16.16
CA PRO A 459 -15.18 -25.79 17.20
C PRO A 459 -15.27 -24.72 18.30
N GLU A 460 -14.16 -24.05 18.62
CA GLU A 460 -14.07 -23.01 19.62
C GLU A 460 -14.44 -21.62 19.08
N LEU A 461 -14.06 -21.31 17.83
CA LEU A 461 -14.22 -19.99 17.21
C LEU A 461 -15.57 -19.80 16.50
N THR A 462 -16.17 -20.86 15.96
CA THR A 462 -17.43 -20.76 15.21
C THR A 462 -18.60 -20.25 16.08
N PRO A 463 -18.85 -20.77 17.29
CA PRO A 463 -19.97 -20.30 18.12
C PRO A 463 -19.93 -18.80 18.47
N PRO A 464 -18.82 -18.21 18.95
CA PRO A 464 -18.78 -16.77 19.23
C PRO A 464 -18.93 -15.90 17.98
N ILE A 465 -18.41 -16.33 16.82
CA ILE A 465 -18.57 -15.58 15.57
C ILE A 465 -20.03 -15.63 15.11
N ILE A 466 -20.71 -16.78 15.22
CA ILE A 466 -22.15 -16.89 14.96
C ILE A 466 -22.94 -15.95 15.86
N ARG A 467 -22.66 -15.89 17.17
CA ARG A 467 -23.35 -14.97 18.10
C ARG A 467 -23.22 -13.51 17.68
N ARG A 468 -22.08 -13.12 17.13
CA ARG A 468 -21.86 -11.76 16.61
C ARG A 468 -22.61 -11.53 15.31
N LEU A 469 -22.56 -12.49 14.39
CA LEU A 469 -23.29 -12.44 13.13
C LEU A 469 -24.80 -12.27 13.36
N THR A 470 -25.38 -13.03 14.31
CA THR A 470 -26.82 -12.97 14.61
C THR A 470 -27.22 -11.74 15.43
N GLY A 471 -26.25 -11.06 16.05
CA GLY A 471 -26.47 -9.81 16.78
C GLY A 471 -26.53 -8.57 15.89
N ILE A 472 -26.16 -8.69 14.60
CA ILE A 472 -26.24 -7.60 13.63
C ILE A 472 -27.68 -7.45 13.13
N ASP A 473 -28.20 -6.22 13.16
CA ASP A 473 -29.49 -5.88 12.56
C ASP A 473 -29.28 -5.54 11.07
N PRO A 474 -29.72 -6.41 10.14
CA PRO A 474 -29.50 -6.19 8.71
C PRO A 474 -30.14 -4.89 8.21
N ALA A 475 -31.22 -4.41 8.84
CA ALA A 475 -31.92 -3.19 8.42
C ALA A 475 -31.18 -1.90 8.80
N ARG A 476 -30.22 -1.97 9.73
CA ARG A 476 -29.43 -0.82 10.21
C ARG A 476 -27.96 -0.91 9.83
N GLU A 477 -27.52 -2.04 9.29
CA GLU A 477 -26.15 -2.28 8.93
C GLU A 477 -25.76 -1.51 7.66
N ARG A 478 -24.82 -0.58 7.81
CA ARG A 478 -24.22 0.14 6.69
C ARG A 478 -23.22 -0.78 5.96
N PRO A 479 -23.04 -0.63 4.65
CA PRO A 479 -21.95 -1.31 3.94
C PRO A 479 -20.62 -1.03 4.65
N GLY A 480 -19.87 -2.08 5.03
CA GLY A 480 -18.67 -1.90 5.83
C GLY A 480 -17.86 -3.18 6.04
N PHE A 481 -16.61 -3.01 6.44
CA PHE A 481 -15.61 -4.08 6.62
C PHE A 481 -16.04 -5.17 7.62
N GLY A 482 -16.78 -4.79 8.66
CA GLY A 482 -17.16 -5.68 9.76
C GLY A 482 -17.98 -6.90 9.35
N PHE A 483 -19.05 -6.70 8.57
CA PHE A 483 -19.92 -7.80 8.13
C PHE A 483 -19.19 -8.77 7.19
N THR A 484 -18.46 -8.23 6.21
CA THR A 484 -17.68 -9.03 5.26
C THR A 484 -16.66 -9.89 5.99
N SER A 485 -15.95 -9.33 6.97
CA SER A 485 -14.97 -10.08 7.78
C SER A 485 -15.62 -11.27 8.51
N LEU A 486 -16.81 -11.11 9.11
CA LEU A 486 -17.54 -12.23 9.75
C LEU A 486 -17.82 -13.37 8.76
N THR A 487 -18.33 -13.04 7.57
CA THR A 487 -18.63 -14.06 6.55
C THR A 487 -17.38 -14.75 6.04
N LEU A 488 -16.29 -14.01 5.79
CA LEU A 488 -14.99 -14.56 5.39
C LEU A 488 -14.41 -15.48 6.47
N SER A 489 -14.56 -15.12 7.74
CA SER A 489 -14.05 -15.93 8.84
C SER A 489 -14.81 -17.23 9.03
N LEU A 490 -16.14 -17.22 8.91
CA LEU A 490 -16.93 -18.45 8.92
C LEU A 490 -16.59 -19.37 7.73
N SER A 491 -16.39 -18.79 6.54
CA SER A 491 -15.89 -19.53 5.37
C SER A 491 -14.51 -20.13 5.60
N GLY A 492 -13.56 -19.37 6.15
CA GLY A 492 -12.20 -19.83 6.43
C GLY A 492 -12.13 -20.92 7.50
N LEU A 493 -12.97 -20.84 8.53
CA LEU A 493 -13.11 -21.89 9.54
C LEU A 493 -13.73 -23.17 8.97
N GLY A 494 -14.65 -23.04 8.03
CA GLY A 494 -15.24 -24.17 7.30
C GLY A 494 -16.12 -25.10 8.14
N ASP A 495 -16.57 -24.67 9.32
CA ASP A 495 -17.44 -25.46 10.22
C ASP A 495 -18.92 -25.40 9.76
N PRO A 496 -19.54 -26.54 9.41
CA PRO A 496 -20.95 -26.60 9.00
C PRO A 496 -21.95 -26.03 10.01
N ALA A 497 -21.57 -25.90 11.29
CA ALA A 497 -22.41 -25.27 12.31
C ALA A 497 -22.80 -23.82 11.96
N ALA A 498 -22.06 -23.16 11.07
CA ALA A 498 -22.35 -21.82 10.57
C ALA A 498 -23.52 -21.75 9.57
N VAL A 499 -23.82 -22.84 8.85
CA VAL A 499 -24.78 -22.85 7.73
C VAL A 499 -26.19 -22.38 8.16
N PRO A 500 -26.79 -22.86 9.27
CA PRO A 500 -28.12 -22.40 9.68
C PRO A 500 -28.16 -20.89 9.96
N ALA A 501 -27.15 -20.37 10.68
CA ALA A 501 -27.08 -18.95 11.01
C ALA A 501 -26.92 -18.08 9.74
N LEU A 502 -26.06 -18.48 8.81
CA LEU A 502 -25.91 -17.81 7.51
C LEU A 502 -27.22 -17.84 6.71
N THR A 503 -27.94 -18.97 6.73
CA THR A 503 -29.24 -19.11 6.04
C THR A 503 -30.30 -18.17 6.63
N ASP A 504 -30.34 -18.03 7.96
CA ASP A 504 -31.28 -17.14 8.63
C ASP A 504 -30.97 -15.67 8.36
N VAL A 505 -29.69 -15.29 8.32
CA VAL A 505 -29.24 -13.94 7.93
C VAL A 505 -29.59 -13.67 6.47
N LEU A 506 -29.37 -14.62 5.55
CA LEU A 506 -29.78 -14.48 4.16
C LEU A 506 -31.29 -14.25 4.07
N ARG A 507 -32.09 -15.03 4.80
CA ARG A 507 -33.55 -14.88 4.82
C ARG A 507 -33.96 -13.50 5.35
N ALA A 508 -33.26 -12.96 6.35
CA ALA A 508 -33.49 -11.61 6.84
C ALA A 508 -33.11 -10.55 5.81
N ALA A 509 -31.94 -10.68 5.18
CA ALA A 509 -31.48 -9.75 4.16
C ALA A 509 -32.44 -9.68 2.96
N VAL A 510 -32.98 -10.83 2.54
CA VAL A 510 -33.98 -10.91 1.47
C VAL A 510 -35.29 -10.24 1.85
N ARG A 511 -35.76 -10.41 3.10
CA ARG A 511 -37.00 -9.75 3.57
C ARG A 511 -36.88 -8.22 3.62
N HIS A 512 -35.67 -7.69 3.83
CA HIS A 512 -35.41 -6.26 3.96
C HIS A 512 -34.78 -5.65 2.69
N GLU A 513 -34.62 -6.45 1.62
CA GLU A 513 -34.00 -6.03 0.35
C GLU A 513 -32.57 -5.47 0.52
N THR A 514 -31.83 -5.95 1.51
CA THR A 514 -30.45 -5.50 1.81
C THR A 514 -29.43 -6.35 1.03
N TRP A 515 -29.28 -6.08 -0.27
CA TRP A 515 -28.48 -6.91 -1.18
C TRP A 515 -26.97 -6.89 -0.89
N HIS A 516 -26.44 -5.81 -0.34
CA HIS A 516 -25.04 -5.70 0.09
C HIS A 516 -24.67 -6.70 1.21
N ILE A 517 -25.67 -7.18 1.98
CA ILE A 517 -25.51 -8.23 3.00
C ILE A 517 -25.71 -9.62 2.37
N ALA A 518 -26.66 -9.75 1.45
CA ALA A 518 -26.98 -11.03 0.83
C ALA A 518 -25.81 -11.60 0.02
N VAL A 519 -25.07 -10.76 -0.71
CA VAL A 519 -23.96 -11.21 -1.57
C VAL A 519 -22.82 -11.87 -0.77
N PRO A 520 -22.23 -11.27 0.29
CA PRO A 520 -21.22 -11.94 1.11
C PRO A 520 -21.73 -13.24 1.76
N VAL A 521 -22.99 -13.28 2.20
CA VAL A 521 -23.59 -14.49 2.80
C VAL A 521 -23.74 -15.61 1.78
N LEU A 522 -24.17 -15.29 0.55
CA LEU A 522 -24.25 -16.27 -0.54
C LEU A 522 -22.86 -16.82 -0.89
N LYS A 523 -21.84 -15.97 -0.97
CA LYS A 523 -20.44 -16.40 -1.18
C LYS A 523 -19.98 -17.32 -0.05
N ALA A 524 -20.33 -17.00 1.20
CA ALA A 524 -20.00 -17.84 2.33
C ALA A 524 -20.70 -19.20 2.27
N LEU A 525 -22.01 -19.24 2.03
CA LEU A 525 -22.78 -20.48 1.84
C LEU A 525 -22.22 -21.34 0.70
N ALA A 526 -21.85 -20.71 -0.41
CA ALA A 526 -21.22 -21.39 -1.55
C ALA A 526 -19.91 -22.10 -1.16
N SER A 527 -19.09 -21.51 -0.28
CA SER A 527 -17.83 -22.14 0.17
C SER A 527 -18.02 -23.45 0.97
N PHE A 528 -19.21 -23.70 1.53
CA PHE A 528 -19.52 -24.97 2.21
C PHE A 528 -19.85 -26.09 1.22
N GLY A 529 -20.10 -25.77 -0.05
CA GLY A 529 -20.47 -26.70 -1.09
C GLY A 529 -21.72 -27.52 -0.71
N PRO A 530 -21.74 -28.85 -0.95
CA PRO A 530 -22.89 -29.69 -0.64
C PRO A 530 -23.35 -29.67 0.82
N ARG A 531 -22.50 -29.25 1.76
CA ARG A 531 -22.85 -29.13 3.19
C ARG A 531 -23.86 -28.01 3.46
N ALA A 532 -24.02 -27.06 2.53
CA ALA A 532 -25.04 -26.01 2.58
C ALA A 532 -26.34 -26.36 1.86
N ALA A 533 -26.60 -27.64 1.55
CA ALA A 533 -27.82 -28.08 0.87
C ALA A 533 -29.13 -27.66 1.58
N SER A 534 -29.10 -27.48 2.90
CA SER A 534 -30.25 -27.00 3.68
C SER A 534 -30.62 -25.54 3.40
N ALA A 535 -29.77 -24.76 2.73
CA ALA A 535 -30.01 -23.36 2.39
C ALA A 535 -30.62 -23.17 0.98
N LEU A 536 -30.75 -24.24 0.19
CA LEU A 536 -31.17 -24.16 -1.22
C LEU A 536 -32.59 -23.60 -1.40
N ASP A 537 -33.47 -23.80 -0.42
CA ASP A 537 -34.83 -23.24 -0.41
C ASP A 537 -34.83 -21.71 -0.39
N VAL A 538 -33.85 -21.10 0.29
CA VAL A 538 -33.64 -19.65 0.34
C VAL A 538 -32.81 -19.15 -0.85
N ILE A 539 -31.83 -19.93 -1.32
CA ILE A 539 -30.93 -19.51 -2.41
C ILE A 539 -31.63 -19.52 -3.78
N ARG A 540 -32.41 -20.56 -4.10
CA ARG A 540 -32.99 -20.73 -5.45
C ARG A 540 -33.90 -19.58 -5.89
N PRO A 541 -34.79 -19.01 -5.05
CA PRO A 541 -35.59 -17.85 -5.45
C PRO A 541 -34.73 -16.64 -5.88
N LEU A 542 -33.51 -16.53 -5.37
CA LEU A 542 -32.60 -15.41 -5.67
C LEU A 542 -31.96 -15.51 -7.06
N THR A 543 -32.11 -16.62 -7.77
CA THR A 543 -31.65 -16.72 -9.17
C THR A 543 -32.60 -16.04 -10.17
N ALA A 544 -33.76 -15.56 -9.71
CA ALA A 544 -34.77 -14.90 -10.53
C ALA A 544 -34.99 -13.42 -10.19
N VAL A 545 -34.16 -12.84 -9.31
CA VAL A 545 -34.23 -11.41 -8.94
C VAL A 545 -33.68 -10.52 -10.06
N ASP A 546 -34.14 -9.27 -10.10
CA ASP A 546 -33.75 -8.29 -11.12
C ASP A 546 -32.29 -7.84 -10.97
N ASP A 547 -31.76 -7.82 -9.73
CA ASP A 547 -30.38 -7.44 -9.47
C ASP A 547 -29.39 -8.46 -10.05
N VAL A 548 -28.59 -8.03 -11.02
CA VAL A 548 -27.66 -8.90 -11.77
C VAL A 548 -26.59 -9.50 -10.87
N SER A 549 -26.03 -8.73 -9.93
CA SER A 549 -24.92 -9.18 -9.06
C SER A 549 -25.39 -10.26 -8.10
N LEU A 550 -26.54 -10.04 -7.46
CA LEU A 550 -27.17 -10.98 -6.56
C LEU A 550 -27.58 -12.25 -7.30
N ARG A 551 -28.21 -12.11 -8.47
CA ARG A 551 -28.61 -13.24 -9.32
C ARG A 551 -27.42 -14.08 -9.76
N THR A 552 -26.31 -13.47 -10.17
CA THR A 552 -25.07 -14.18 -10.50
C THR A 552 -24.56 -14.94 -9.29
N THR A 553 -24.43 -14.27 -8.15
CA THR A 553 -23.90 -14.89 -6.91
C THR A 553 -24.78 -16.04 -6.44
N ALA A 554 -26.10 -15.91 -6.52
CA ALA A 554 -27.04 -16.97 -6.19
C ALA A 554 -26.91 -18.17 -7.15
N THR A 555 -26.74 -17.91 -8.44
CA THR A 555 -26.53 -18.97 -9.45
C THR A 555 -25.23 -19.73 -9.20
N VAL A 556 -24.15 -19.00 -8.85
CA VAL A 556 -22.88 -19.61 -8.41
C VAL A 556 -23.11 -20.46 -7.15
N ALA A 557 -23.83 -19.96 -6.15
CA ALA A 557 -24.11 -20.71 -4.93
C ALA A 557 -24.91 -22.00 -5.20
N VAL A 558 -25.91 -21.96 -6.08
CA VAL A 558 -26.66 -23.17 -6.51
C VAL A 558 -25.70 -24.19 -7.12
N TRP A 559 -24.80 -23.77 -8.01
CA TRP A 559 -23.79 -24.66 -8.60
C TRP A 559 -22.88 -25.29 -7.55
N GLU A 560 -22.32 -24.47 -6.64
CA GLU A 560 -21.37 -24.95 -5.63
C GLU A 560 -22.02 -25.95 -4.66
N VAL A 561 -23.30 -25.77 -4.34
CA VAL A 561 -24.05 -26.63 -3.41
C VAL A 561 -24.56 -27.90 -4.09
N GLU A 562 -25.09 -27.81 -5.32
CA GLU A 562 -25.73 -28.95 -5.98
C GLU A 562 -24.79 -29.76 -6.88
N ARG A 563 -23.80 -29.11 -7.50
CA ARG A 563 -22.89 -29.70 -8.51
C ARG A 563 -23.65 -30.40 -9.66
N ARG A 564 -24.75 -29.78 -10.11
CA ARG A 564 -25.64 -30.28 -11.16
C ARG A 564 -25.78 -29.26 -12.30
N PRO A 565 -25.14 -29.48 -13.46
CA PRO A 565 -25.16 -28.53 -14.58
C PRO A 565 -26.58 -28.22 -15.05
N GLU A 566 -27.47 -29.21 -15.07
CA GLU A 566 -28.84 -29.07 -15.59
C GLU A 566 -29.66 -27.97 -14.91
N ASN A 567 -29.37 -27.66 -13.65
CA ASN A 567 -30.11 -26.66 -12.86
C ASN A 567 -29.61 -25.23 -13.08
N VAL A 568 -28.37 -25.07 -13.55
CA VAL A 568 -27.71 -23.75 -13.66
C VAL A 568 -27.49 -23.31 -15.10
N MET A 569 -27.45 -24.24 -16.06
CA MET A 569 -27.21 -23.93 -17.48
C MET A 569 -28.24 -22.94 -18.09
N PRO A 570 -29.55 -23.05 -17.84
CA PRO A 570 -30.52 -22.07 -18.36
C PRO A 570 -30.31 -20.66 -17.80
N LEU A 571 -29.92 -20.57 -16.52
CA LEU A 571 -29.65 -19.30 -15.83
C LEU A 571 -28.36 -18.66 -16.38
N LEU A 572 -27.33 -19.48 -16.58
CA LEU A 572 -26.04 -19.06 -17.09
C LEU A 572 -26.14 -18.39 -18.47
N HIS A 573 -27.01 -18.90 -19.35
CA HIS A 573 -27.21 -18.31 -20.68
C HIS A 573 -27.66 -16.84 -20.59
N GLY A 574 -28.64 -16.54 -19.74
CA GLY A 574 -29.11 -15.17 -19.52
C GLY A 574 -28.07 -14.27 -18.83
N LEU A 575 -27.25 -14.83 -17.95
CA LEU A 575 -26.20 -14.07 -17.25
C LEU A 575 -25.04 -13.66 -18.17
N LEU A 576 -24.75 -14.45 -19.20
CA LEU A 576 -23.70 -14.19 -20.19
C LEU A 576 -24.14 -13.19 -21.29
N GLU A 577 -25.38 -12.72 -21.28
CA GLU A 577 -25.79 -11.59 -22.13
C GLU A 577 -25.09 -10.29 -21.71
N HIS A 578 -24.72 -10.16 -20.42
CA HIS A 578 -23.90 -9.06 -19.93
C HIS A 578 -22.40 -9.41 -20.05
N PRO A 579 -21.66 -8.86 -21.04
CA PRO A 579 -20.29 -9.30 -21.34
C PRO A 579 -19.26 -9.02 -20.23
N ARG A 580 -19.58 -8.13 -19.27
CA ARG A 580 -18.72 -7.79 -18.12
C ARG A 580 -18.99 -8.66 -16.88
N ASN A 581 -19.83 -9.68 -16.98
CA ASN A 581 -20.17 -10.55 -15.86
C ASN A 581 -19.13 -11.66 -15.68
N THR A 582 -17.96 -11.32 -15.14
CA THR A 582 -16.81 -12.24 -14.96
C THR A 582 -17.14 -13.45 -14.10
N ASP A 583 -17.94 -13.29 -13.03
CA ASP A 583 -18.37 -14.38 -12.16
C ASP A 583 -19.20 -15.44 -12.92
N ALA A 584 -20.00 -15.03 -13.91
CA ALA A 584 -20.75 -15.95 -14.77
C ALA A 584 -19.83 -16.67 -15.77
N ILE A 585 -18.85 -15.96 -16.33
CA ILE A 585 -17.83 -16.55 -17.20
C ILE A 585 -17.02 -17.61 -16.43
N ASP A 586 -16.57 -17.28 -15.22
CA ASP A 586 -15.87 -18.21 -14.34
C ASP A 586 -16.73 -19.40 -13.93
N LEU A 587 -18.04 -19.19 -13.71
CA LEU A 587 -18.98 -20.27 -13.46
C LEU A 587 -19.03 -21.25 -14.64
N ALA A 588 -19.11 -20.76 -15.88
CA ALA A 588 -19.07 -21.60 -17.07
C ALA A 588 -17.78 -22.45 -17.10
N GLY A 589 -16.65 -21.82 -16.79
CA GLY A 589 -15.36 -22.50 -16.67
C GLY A 589 -15.30 -23.54 -15.54
N ARG A 590 -15.95 -23.30 -14.39
CA ARG A 590 -16.04 -24.25 -13.26
C ARG A 590 -16.94 -25.44 -13.55
N ILE A 591 -18.00 -25.27 -14.36
CA ILE A 591 -18.84 -26.36 -14.84
C ILE A 591 -18.05 -27.28 -15.79
N GLY A 592 -17.16 -26.71 -16.61
CA GLY A 592 -16.27 -27.47 -17.47
C GLY A 592 -17.00 -28.03 -18.71
N PRO A 593 -16.71 -29.27 -19.15
CA PRO A 593 -17.22 -29.81 -20.42
C PRO A 593 -18.75 -29.79 -20.58
N ASP A 594 -19.51 -29.84 -19.49
CA ASP A 594 -20.98 -29.80 -19.56
C ASP A 594 -21.52 -28.41 -19.94
N ALA A 595 -20.68 -27.36 -19.90
CA ALA A 595 -21.02 -26.00 -20.34
C ALA A 595 -20.82 -25.76 -21.85
N VAL A 596 -20.62 -26.81 -22.66
CA VAL A 596 -20.58 -26.72 -24.14
C VAL A 596 -21.69 -25.85 -24.75
N PRO A 597 -22.95 -25.85 -24.27
CA PRO A 597 -24.01 -25.00 -24.83
C PRO A 597 -23.74 -23.50 -24.80
N VAL A 598 -22.88 -22.99 -23.89
CA VAL A 598 -22.55 -21.55 -23.81
C VAL A 598 -21.26 -21.18 -24.55
N LEU A 599 -20.53 -22.15 -25.13
CA LEU A 599 -19.31 -21.90 -25.89
C LEU A 599 -19.47 -20.87 -27.03
N PRO A 600 -20.56 -20.87 -27.83
CA PRO A 600 -20.73 -19.87 -28.88
C PRO A 600 -20.74 -18.44 -28.32
N ARG A 601 -21.39 -18.24 -27.18
CA ARG A 601 -21.47 -16.93 -26.52
C ARG A 601 -20.13 -16.51 -25.93
N LEU A 602 -19.41 -17.42 -25.27
CA LEU A 602 -18.06 -17.12 -24.75
C LEU A 602 -17.08 -16.76 -25.88
N ARG A 603 -17.17 -17.42 -27.03
CA ARG A 603 -16.36 -17.08 -28.23
C ARG A 603 -16.70 -15.68 -28.73
N GLN A 604 -17.98 -15.35 -28.81
CA GLN A 604 -18.42 -14.01 -29.19
C GLN A 604 -17.91 -12.94 -28.22
N ILE A 605 -17.98 -13.18 -26.90
CA ILE A 605 -17.46 -12.24 -25.88
C ILE A 605 -15.95 -12.03 -26.06
N LEU A 606 -15.19 -13.10 -26.29
CA LEU A 606 -13.75 -13.02 -26.54
C LEU A 606 -13.44 -12.17 -27.78
N ASP A 607 -14.08 -12.49 -28.92
CA ASP A 607 -13.84 -11.81 -30.19
C ASP A 607 -14.23 -10.32 -30.11
N GLU A 608 -15.39 -10.00 -29.51
CA GLU A 608 -15.83 -8.62 -29.27
C GLU A 608 -14.84 -7.83 -28.40
N GLN A 609 -14.26 -8.47 -27.38
CA GLN A 609 -13.31 -7.80 -26.49
C GLN A 609 -11.93 -7.61 -27.16
N LEU A 610 -11.48 -8.57 -27.97
CA LEU A 610 -10.26 -8.42 -28.76
C LEU A 610 -10.40 -7.29 -29.78
N ASP A 611 -11.54 -7.19 -30.47
CA ASP A 611 -11.81 -6.10 -31.41
C ASP A 611 -11.85 -4.73 -30.71
N ARG A 612 -12.41 -4.66 -29.49
CA ARG A 612 -12.40 -3.45 -28.66
C ARG A 612 -10.99 -3.04 -28.26
N ASN A 613 -10.17 -3.97 -27.77
CA ASN A 613 -8.79 -3.66 -27.39
C ASN A 613 -7.96 -3.23 -28.61
N ALA A 614 -8.12 -3.88 -29.76
CA ALA A 614 -7.47 -3.49 -31.00
C ALA A 614 -7.90 -2.09 -31.49
N LEU A 615 -9.16 -1.69 -31.24
CA LEU A 615 -9.64 -0.34 -31.53
C LEU A 615 -9.00 0.70 -30.58
N ASN A 616 -8.92 0.39 -29.28
CA ASN A 616 -8.27 1.25 -28.30
C ASN A 616 -6.79 1.48 -28.65
N GLU A 617 -6.07 0.43 -29.03
CA GLU A 617 -4.67 0.52 -29.45
C GLU A 617 -4.48 1.41 -30.68
N ARG A 618 -5.39 1.33 -31.67
CA ARG A 618 -5.34 2.22 -32.86
C ARG A 618 -5.62 3.69 -32.54
N ASN A 619 -6.26 3.96 -31.41
CA ASN A 619 -6.59 5.29 -30.94
C ASN A 619 -5.62 5.80 -29.85
N ASP A 620 -4.46 5.13 -29.68
CA ASP A 620 -3.47 5.42 -28.62
C ASP A 620 -4.07 5.40 -27.19
N ALA A 621 -5.14 4.61 -26.98
CA ALA A 621 -5.89 4.50 -25.74
C ALA A 621 -5.74 3.10 -25.09
N ALA A 622 -4.59 2.45 -25.25
CA ALA A 622 -4.33 1.07 -24.79
C ALA A 622 -4.54 0.89 -23.27
N VAL A 623 -4.43 1.95 -22.47
CA VAL A 623 -4.74 1.95 -21.03
C VAL A 623 -6.19 1.54 -20.72
N LEU A 624 -7.12 1.70 -21.68
CA LEU A 624 -8.52 1.32 -21.55
C LEU A 624 -8.79 -0.16 -21.89
N ASN A 625 -7.76 -0.95 -22.21
CA ASN A 625 -7.91 -2.36 -22.55
C ASN A 625 -8.43 -3.16 -21.35
N ASP A 626 -9.48 -3.95 -21.57
CA ASP A 626 -10.03 -4.84 -20.55
C ASP A 626 -9.40 -6.23 -20.69
N TRP A 627 -8.29 -6.42 -19.99
CA TRP A 627 -7.58 -7.70 -19.92
C TRP A 627 -8.32 -8.73 -19.06
N TRP A 628 -9.09 -8.29 -18.05
CA TRP A 628 -9.81 -9.16 -17.13
C TRP A 628 -10.85 -10.01 -17.85
N THR A 629 -11.72 -9.38 -18.66
CA THR A 629 -12.71 -10.11 -19.45
C THR A 629 -12.05 -11.13 -20.37
N LEU A 630 -10.90 -10.80 -20.99
CA LEU A 630 -10.14 -11.73 -21.84
C LEU A 630 -9.60 -12.93 -21.05
N ILE A 631 -8.98 -12.71 -19.89
CA ILE A 631 -8.40 -13.77 -19.05
C ILE A 631 -9.48 -14.75 -18.60
N HIS A 632 -10.57 -14.23 -18.01
CA HIS A 632 -11.68 -15.06 -17.53
C HIS A 632 -12.31 -15.85 -18.68
N THR A 633 -12.56 -15.20 -19.82
CA THR A 633 -13.17 -15.86 -21.00
C THR A 633 -12.25 -16.92 -21.60
N ALA A 634 -10.97 -16.61 -21.79
CA ALA A 634 -9.98 -17.55 -22.30
C ALA A 634 -9.82 -18.76 -21.37
N SER A 635 -9.82 -18.52 -20.05
CA SER A 635 -9.75 -19.58 -19.05
C SER A 635 -10.99 -20.48 -19.03
N ALA A 636 -12.19 -19.89 -19.14
CA ALA A 636 -13.43 -20.63 -19.26
C ALA A 636 -13.47 -21.47 -20.55
N LEU A 637 -13.06 -20.90 -21.69
CA LEU A 637 -12.96 -21.61 -22.95
C LEU A 637 -12.02 -22.81 -22.86
N TRP A 638 -10.86 -22.67 -22.19
CA TRP A 638 -9.96 -23.79 -21.94
C TRP A 638 -10.61 -24.91 -21.12
N ASN A 639 -11.29 -24.56 -20.03
CA ASN A 639 -11.89 -25.56 -19.15
C ASN A 639 -13.04 -26.34 -19.82
N ILE A 640 -13.69 -25.77 -20.85
CA ILE A 640 -14.82 -26.40 -21.55
C ILE A 640 -14.36 -27.17 -22.80
N ASP A 641 -13.52 -26.57 -23.66
CA ASP A 641 -13.16 -27.08 -25.00
C ASP A 641 -11.72 -27.69 -25.04
N GLY A 642 -10.92 -27.47 -24.00
CA GLY A 642 -9.56 -27.99 -23.87
C GLY A 642 -8.66 -27.62 -25.06
N THR A 643 -8.04 -28.63 -25.67
CA THR A 643 -7.04 -28.45 -26.74
C THR A 643 -7.61 -27.89 -28.04
N GLY A 644 -8.93 -27.87 -28.23
CA GLY A 644 -9.59 -27.44 -29.47
C GLY A 644 -9.26 -26.01 -29.91
N ARG A 645 -8.85 -25.12 -28.98
CA ARG A 645 -8.52 -23.71 -29.27
C ARG A 645 -7.27 -23.18 -28.57
N ILE A 646 -6.30 -24.05 -28.30
CA ILE A 646 -5.02 -23.65 -27.71
C ILE A 646 -4.34 -22.48 -28.46
N GLY A 647 -4.46 -22.44 -29.79
CA GLY A 647 -3.87 -21.40 -30.64
C GLY A 647 -4.45 -20.00 -30.48
N ILE A 648 -5.60 -19.85 -29.79
CA ILE A 648 -6.22 -18.56 -29.48
C ILE A 648 -6.09 -18.25 -27.99
N VAL A 649 -6.41 -19.23 -27.14
CA VAL A 649 -6.41 -19.07 -25.68
C VAL A 649 -5.01 -18.73 -25.16
N LEU A 650 -3.98 -19.46 -25.59
CA LEU A 650 -2.65 -19.30 -25.02
C LEU A 650 -2.02 -17.94 -25.37
N PRO A 651 -2.07 -17.45 -26.62
CA PRO A 651 -1.60 -16.11 -26.93
C PRO A 651 -2.30 -15.01 -26.12
N VAL A 652 -3.63 -15.08 -25.96
CA VAL A 652 -4.40 -14.09 -25.18
C VAL A 652 -3.95 -14.06 -23.72
N LEU A 653 -3.78 -15.22 -23.09
CA LEU A 653 -3.32 -15.29 -21.70
C LEU A 653 -1.90 -14.75 -21.53
N LEU A 654 -0.99 -15.06 -22.46
CA LEU A 654 0.39 -14.59 -22.40
C LEU A 654 0.50 -13.08 -22.66
N ASP A 655 -0.33 -12.55 -23.55
CA ASP A 655 -0.40 -11.12 -23.84
C ASP A 655 -0.98 -10.34 -22.66
N ALA A 656 -2.07 -10.82 -22.06
CA ALA A 656 -2.63 -10.24 -20.85
C ALA A 656 -1.60 -10.20 -19.71
N TRP A 657 -0.86 -11.29 -19.49
CA TRP A 657 0.18 -11.34 -18.45
C TRP A 657 1.37 -10.42 -18.73
N LYS A 658 1.66 -10.05 -19.98
CA LYS A 658 2.72 -9.07 -20.29
C LYS A 658 2.28 -7.63 -20.02
N ASN A 659 1.00 -7.33 -20.21
CA ASN A 659 0.47 -5.98 -20.15
C ASN A 659 -0.13 -5.62 -18.78
N ASP A 660 -0.44 -6.62 -17.95
CA ASP A 660 -1.00 -6.42 -16.61
C ASP A 660 -0.45 -7.43 -15.61
N ASP A 661 0.42 -6.98 -14.71
CA ASP A 661 0.99 -7.79 -13.62
C ASP A 661 -0.08 -8.30 -12.64
N ALA A 662 -1.22 -7.59 -12.52
CA ALA A 662 -2.31 -8.01 -11.66
C ALA A 662 -2.93 -9.34 -12.13
N SER A 663 -2.84 -9.64 -13.43
CA SER A 663 -3.39 -10.84 -14.05
C SER A 663 -2.61 -12.13 -13.78
N ALA A 664 -1.38 -12.04 -13.27
CA ALA A 664 -0.42 -13.14 -13.22
C ALA A 664 -0.98 -14.40 -12.54
N SER A 665 -1.69 -14.26 -11.41
CA SER A 665 -2.26 -15.38 -10.66
C SER A 665 -3.30 -16.17 -11.47
N PHE A 666 -4.21 -15.47 -12.15
CA PHE A 666 -5.26 -16.07 -12.96
C PHE A 666 -4.70 -16.77 -14.20
N VAL A 667 -3.73 -16.14 -14.85
CA VAL A 667 -3.04 -16.71 -16.02
C VAL A 667 -2.28 -17.96 -15.63
N VAL A 668 -1.44 -17.90 -14.60
CA VAL A 668 -0.63 -19.03 -14.14
C VAL A 668 -1.50 -20.19 -13.66
N ALA A 669 -2.60 -19.92 -12.95
CA ALA A 669 -3.57 -20.96 -12.58
C ALA A 669 -4.20 -21.65 -13.81
N CYS A 670 -4.48 -20.90 -14.87
CA CYS A 670 -4.96 -21.48 -16.13
C CYS A 670 -3.87 -22.33 -16.80
N LEU A 671 -2.62 -21.84 -16.87
CA LEU A 671 -1.49 -22.57 -17.43
C LEU A 671 -1.22 -23.89 -16.70
N ASP A 672 -1.39 -23.93 -15.38
CA ASP A 672 -1.25 -25.18 -14.62
C ASP A 672 -2.28 -26.23 -15.04
N ARG A 673 -3.55 -25.82 -15.20
CA ARG A 673 -4.62 -26.68 -15.72
C ARG A 673 -4.39 -27.12 -17.17
N MET A 674 -3.66 -26.34 -17.97
CA MET A 674 -3.33 -26.71 -19.35
C MET A 674 -2.36 -27.90 -19.44
N GLY A 675 -1.56 -28.15 -18.41
CA GLY A 675 -0.57 -29.23 -18.42
C GLY A 675 0.43 -29.10 -19.58
N GLN A 676 0.62 -30.16 -20.37
CA GLN A 676 1.58 -30.16 -21.49
C GLN A 676 1.28 -29.11 -22.57
N ALA A 677 0.04 -28.65 -22.68
CA ALA A 677 -0.36 -27.59 -23.60
C ALA A 677 0.28 -26.24 -23.24
N ALA A 678 0.65 -25.99 -21.98
CA ALA A 678 1.31 -24.75 -21.56
C ALA A 678 2.79 -24.66 -21.99
N ARG A 679 3.36 -25.65 -22.69
CA ARG A 679 4.77 -25.65 -23.10
C ARG A 679 5.26 -24.37 -23.79
N PRO A 680 4.47 -23.71 -24.67
CA PRO A 680 4.89 -22.43 -25.27
C PRO A 680 5.01 -21.27 -24.27
N ALA A 681 4.43 -21.37 -23.06
CA ALA A 681 4.54 -20.37 -22.00
C ALA A 681 5.88 -20.42 -21.24
N LEU A 682 6.69 -21.47 -21.42
CA LEU A 682 7.94 -21.67 -20.68
C LEU A 682 8.90 -20.46 -20.67
N PRO A 683 9.11 -19.73 -21.79
CA PRO A 683 9.96 -18.54 -21.77
C PRO A 683 9.46 -17.47 -20.80
N GLN A 684 8.15 -17.21 -20.77
CA GLN A 684 7.54 -16.20 -19.91
C GLN A 684 7.51 -16.66 -18.45
N ILE A 685 7.27 -17.95 -18.18
CA ILE A 685 7.38 -18.53 -16.83
C ILE A 685 8.80 -18.39 -16.28
N ARG A 686 9.83 -18.68 -17.10
CA ARG A 686 11.24 -18.51 -16.69
C ARG A 686 11.59 -17.05 -16.46
N ALA A 687 11.10 -16.15 -17.31
CA ALA A 687 11.27 -14.71 -17.11
C ALA A 687 10.62 -14.26 -15.80
N ALA A 688 9.37 -14.65 -15.54
CA ALA A 688 8.66 -14.36 -14.31
C ALA A 688 9.39 -14.89 -13.07
N LEU A 689 9.91 -16.13 -13.09
CA LEU A 689 10.68 -16.69 -11.97
C LEU A 689 12.06 -16.04 -11.77
N ALA A 690 12.63 -15.46 -12.83
CA ALA A 690 13.91 -14.75 -12.77
C ALA A 690 13.77 -13.28 -12.34
N GLN A 691 12.54 -12.75 -12.30
CA GLN A 691 12.30 -11.39 -11.83
C GLN A 691 12.69 -11.25 -10.35
N PRO A 692 13.51 -10.25 -9.99
CA PRO A 692 13.93 -10.03 -8.62
C PRO A 692 12.83 -9.37 -7.77
N HIS A 693 11.86 -8.73 -8.41
CA HIS A 693 10.71 -8.09 -7.76
C HIS A 693 9.53 -9.05 -7.62
N ARG A 694 8.73 -8.81 -6.58
CA ARG A 694 7.39 -9.39 -6.47
C ARG A 694 6.42 -8.59 -7.34
N TYR A 695 5.33 -9.21 -7.76
CA TYR A 695 4.27 -8.50 -8.46
C TYR A 695 3.66 -7.41 -7.56
N ASP A 696 3.64 -6.17 -8.05
CA ASP A 696 2.94 -5.09 -7.35
C ASP A 696 1.45 -5.21 -7.64
N GLN A 697 0.70 -5.58 -6.61
CA GLN A 697 -0.74 -5.79 -6.72
C GLN A 697 -1.53 -4.72 -5.99
N GLY A 698 -0.92 -3.68 -5.38
CA GLY A 698 -1.66 -2.55 -4.78
C GLY A 698 -2.66 -2.86 -3.64
N TRP A 699 -2.88 -4.12 -3.27
CA TRP A 699 -3.87 -4.56 -2.26
C TRP A 699 -3.28 -5.51 -1.20
N ILE A 700 -3.99 -5.66 -0.08
CA ILE A 700 -3.63 -6.58 1.02
C ILE A 700 -3.54 -8.02 0.49
N GLY A 701 -2.44 -8.73 0.82
CA GLY A 701 -2.22 -10.13 0.45
C GLY A 701 -1.34 -10.36 -0.78
N ALA A 702 -0.81 -9.30 -1.40
CA ALA A 702 0.08 -9.37 -2.56
C ALA A 702 1.24 -10.37 -2.40
N VAL A 703 1.86 -10.43 -1.22
CA VAL A 703 2.95 -11.38 -0.92
C VAL A 703 2.49 -12.83 -1.00
N ALA A 704 1.33 -13.16 -0.41
CA ALA A 704 0.80 -14.52 -0.44
C ALA A 704 0.49 -14.96 -1.87
N LEU A 705 -0.08 -14.05 -2.67
CA LEU A 705 -0.40 -14.30 -4.07
C LEU A 705 0.87 -14.49 -4.92
N ASP A 706 1.90 -13.67 -4.71
CA ASP A 706 3.20 -13.80 -5.39
C ASP A 706 3.85 -15.16 -5.08
N LEU A 707 3.82 -15.61 -3.81
CA LEU A 707 4.34 -16.92 -3.43
C LEU A 707 3.57 -18.08 -4.09
N GLU A 708 2.25 -17.95 -4.25
CA GLU A 708 1.43 -18.91 -4.97
C GLU A 708 1.77 -18.94 -6.46
N ILE A 709 1.97 -17.77 -7.08
CA ILE A 709 2.42 -17.64 -8.46
C ILE A 709 3.80 -18.31 -8.63
N GLU A 710 4.77 -17.99 -7.77
CA GLU A 710 6.12 -18.60 -7.79
C GLU A 710 6.05 -20.12 -7.66
N HIS A 711 5.24 -20.62 -6.71
CA HIS A 711 5.08 -22.06 -6.49
C HIS A 711 4.48 -22.77 -7.71
N THR A 712 3.41 -22.18 -8.28
CA THR A 712 2.73 -22.74 -9.44
C THR A 712 3.61 -22.69 -10.69
N CYS A 713 4.31 -21.59 -10.93
CA CYS A 713 5.29 -21.46 -12.01
C CYS A 713 6.41 -22.50 -11.92
N ARG A 714 6.99 -22.73 -10.74
CA ARG A 714 8.00 -23.78 -10.52
C ARG A 714 7.43 -25.18 -10.80
N THR A 715 6.20 -25.43 -10.36
CA THR A 715 5.48 -26.69 -10.59
C THR A 715 5.26 -26.96 -12.07
N ILE A 716 4.79 -25.95 -12.82
CA ILE A 716 4.62 -26.03 -14.28
C ILE A 716 5.97 -26.27 -14.97
N GLN A 717 7.00 -25.50 -14.60
CA GLN A 717 8.32 -25.63 -15.19
C GLN A 717 8.90 -27.04 -15.00
N ALA A 718 8.81 -27.61 -13.78
CA ALA A 718 9.26 -28.97 -13.51
C ALA A 718 8.49 -30.00 -14.35
N ARG A 719 7.15 -29.89 -14.42
CA ARG A 719 6.28 -30.80 -15.20
C ARG A 719 6.60 -30.80 -16.71
N LEU A 720 7.08 -29.68 -17.25
CA LEU A 720 7.33 -29.49 -18.68
C LEU A 720 8.80 -29.71 -19.08
N GLN A 721 9.71 -29.89 -18.11
CA GLN A 721 11.12 -30.17 -18.35
C GLN A 721 11.41 -31.66 -18.58
N ASP A 722 10.59 -32.56 -18.03
CA ASP A 722 10.69 -34.00 -18.30
C ASP A 722 10.05 -34.35 -19.67
N PRO A 723 10.72 -35.14 -20.53
CA PRO A 723 10.12 -35.59 -21.79
C PRO A 723 8.90 -36.49 -21.49
N PRO A 724 7.83 -36.43 -22.31
CA PRO A 724 6.70 -37.34 -22.14
C PRO A 724 7.21 -38.79 -22.24
N GLU A 725 6.87 -39.64 -21.26
CA GLU A 725 7.09 -41.08 -21.39
C GLU A 725 6.49 -41.54 -22.73
N PRO A 726 7.22 -42.31 -23.55
CA PRO A 726 6.67 -42.83 -24.78
C PRO A 726 5.51 -43.75 -24.42
N THR A 727 4.29 -43.32 -24.75
CA THR A 727 3.09 -44.17 -24.69
C THR A 727 3.41 -45.49 -25.42
N PRO A 728 3.26 -46.66 -24.76
CA PRO A 728 3.48 -47.93 -25.45
C PRO A 728 2.49 -48.02 -26.60
N ALA A 729 3.02 -48.18 -27.81
CA ALA A 729 2.23 -48.43 -28.99
C ALA A 729 1.30 -49.62 -28.73
N LYS A 730 -0.01 -49.39 -28.78
CA LYS A 730 -0.99 -50.48 -28.89
C LYS A 730 -0.77 -51.13 -30.25
N THR A 731 -0.04 -52.24 -30.26
CA THR A 731 -0.04 -53.24 -31.35
C THR A 731 -1.38 -53.94 -31.43
#